data_AF-A0A9P4NS33-F1
#
_entry.id   AF-A0A9P4NS33-F1
#
_cell.length_a   1.000
_cell.length_b   1.000
_cell.length_c   1.000
_cell.angle_alpha   90.00
_cell.angle_beta   90.00
_cell.angle_gamma   90.00
#
_symmetry.space_group_name_H-M   'P 1'
#
loop_
_entity.id
_entity.type
_entity.pdbx_description
1 polymer ?
#
loop_
_entity_poly.entity_id
_entity_poly.type
_entity_poly.pdbx_seq_one_letter_code
_entity_poly.pdbx_strand_id
1 'polypeptide(L)'
;MRLLLYAFSLTLGIVRAAKQEAWFSPNYDTSLAQTPSIPVNLEGLYNNRGFGKILNESNFDGFGSAYPAQYIPSPNFTLRTNLPLTPGKYSSLCKLASSQYGQASGNIIAHYNGSSDIRPVLIPSWRNWPYPSGGNIVFPYYLTASGINYNRSNIYQCCTWLDEKKTLTPGHIHLLAPGDRPVIEVGVVNVEGIPVGTFGEAQVVIEGKEFISNKYTFNATYGIVQYSPTYDSIHAHVSPTWFNEAKFGIFIHWGVYAVPAWGNVGKNETYAEWYWWYLNQGPRTKSQTYPYHLKHYNTNITYDDFIANFTASAFNPKEWVDLFADSEAKYFVIVTKHHDGYALFDLPSKVSRRTSVTLPPHRNLVKELFDAAKTYQSTLRRGTYFSVPEWFHPDYAKYGFGDWSGGLAKNPFTNQTIPYTGYVPVKDYLEDLLLPSMQTLAGLGTEIMWYDIGGPNLTAQFAASWYNSVAESGRQVTMNNRCGLPGDLDTPEYPRSSPPVARGRKWEANLGMDPYSYGYNAATPDSAYMNASKIVTTLVDMVSKGGNFLLDIGPKADGSIVEAEAKALREAGVWIKEHPEAIYGTKTWWVNQQEGADTRYATSDDAFFIYFLKQPVGKVFLESPVPWVEGDKVTVVGGKRPGVVIGSRKDVNGRLVLDIAEDIAQADKWVWIVKISF
;
A
#
# COMPACT_ATOMS: atom_id res chain seq x y z
N MET A 1 10.92 -4.94 6.16
CA MET A 1 12.26 -4.45 6.55
C MET A 1 12.75 -3.53 5.44
N ARG A 2 13.15 -2.27 5.74
CA ARG A 2 13.47 -1.26 4.71
C ARG A 2 14.95 -1.29 4.36
N LEU A 3 15.28 -1.47 3.09
CA LEU A 3 16.64 -1.40 2.58
C LEU A 3 16.88 -0.04 1.92
N LEU A 4 17.87 0.71 2.41
CA LEU A 4 18.33 1.96 1.79
C LEU A 4 19.63 1.69 1.02
N LEU A 5 19.67 2.06 -0.26
CA LEU A 5 20.84 1.94 -1.12
C LEU A 5 21.12 3.28 -1.81
N TYR A 6 22.39 3.71 -1.74
CA TYR A 6 22.90 4.82 -2.54
C TYR A 6 23.42 4.27 -3.88
N ALA A 7 23.15 4.95 -4.98
CA ALA A 7 23.59 4.55 -6.32
C ALA A 7 24.55 5.57 -6.96
N PHE A 8 25.53 5.07 -7.71
CA PHE A 8 26.32 5.80 -8.69
C PHE A 8 26.09 5.18 -10.08
N SER A 9 26.23 6.00 -11.13
CA SER A 9 25.72 5.77 -12.50
C SER A 9 26.60 4.89 -13.41
N LEU A 10 25.98 4.10 -14.30
CA LEU A 10 26.23 4.02 -15.77
C LEU A 10 25.10 3.21 -16.51
N THR A 11 24.89 3.36 -17.85
CA THR A 11 23.64 2.96 -18.60
C THR A 11 23.74 2.42 -20.07
N LEU A 12 23.62 1.08 -20.35
CA LEU A 12 23.06 0.36 -21.58
C LEU A 12 23.41 -1.17 -21.63
N GLY A 13 22.55 -2.18 -21.94
CA GLY A 13 21.09 -2.36 -22.10
C GLY A 13 20.68 -3.71 -22.79
N ILE A 14 19.38 -4.11 -22.71
CA ILE A 14 18.55 -4.88 -23.72
C ILE A 14 18.90 -6.38 -24.04
N VAL A 15 17.99 -7.40 -24.17
CA VAL A 15 16.61 -7.74 -23.69
C VAL A 15 16.19 -9.19 -24.11
N ARG A 16 15.40 -9.92 -23.27
CA ARG A 16 14.43 -11.08 -23.49
C ARG A 16 14.83 -12.35 -24.31
N ALA A 17 14.64 -13.62 -23.88
CA ALA A 17 13.45 -14.44 -23.47
C ALA A 17 12.73 -15.18 -24.67
N ALA A 18 12.10 -16.37 -24.60
CA ALA A 18 11.67 -17.23 -23.47
C ALA A 18 11.23 -18.71 -23.87
N LYS A 19 11.54 -19.77 -23.05
CA LYS A 19 10.56 -20.79 -22.47
C LYS A 19 10.65 -22.40 -22.44
N GLN A 20 9.88 -23.24 -23.20
CA GLN A 20 9.19 -24.61 -22.95
C GLN A 20 9.96 -25.90 -22.54
N GLU A 21 9.24 -27.04 -22.44
CA GLU A 21 8.36 -27.50 -21.33
C GLU A 21 7.72 -28.89 -21.55
N ALA A 22 7.89 -29.79 -20.58
CA ALA A 22 6.99 -30.87 -20.18
C ALA A 22 7.61 -31.63 -18.97
N TRP A 23 6.76 -32.25 -18.15
CA TRP A 23 7.05 -32.64 -16.76
C TRP A 23 7.96 -33.84 -16.53
N PHE A 24 8.64 -33.86 -15.36
CA PHE A 24 8.47 -34.90 -14.32
C PHE A 24 8.90 -34.36 -12.93
N SER A 25 8.27 -34.84 -11.85
CA SER A 25 8.52 -34.41 -10.45
C SER A 25 9.08 -35.58 -9.60
N PRO A 26 9.83 -35.34 -8.49
CA PRO A 26 10.78 -36.31 -7.97
C PRO A 26 10.23 -37.19 -6.84
N ASN A 27 10.66 -38.45 -6.83
CA ASN A 27 11.07 -39.26 -5.67
C ASN A 27 11.24 -40.69 -6.17
N TYR A 28 12.46 -41.25 -6.12
CA TYR A 28 12.66 -42.67 -6.35
C TYR A 28 13.37 -43.31 -5.16
N ASP A 29 12.54 -43.89 -4.29
CA ASP A 29 12.94 -44.87 -3.30
C ASP A 29 13.54 -46.09 -4.01
N THR A 30 14.77 -46.46 -3.65
CA THR A 30 15.51 -47.55 -4.31
C THR A 30 15.04 -48.95 -3.89
N SER A 31 14.00 -49.09 -3.07
CA SER A 31 13.51 -50.38 -2.57
C SER A 31 12.47 -51.08 -3.45
N LEU A 32 11.92 -50.42 -4.49
CA LEU A 32 10.96 -51.01 -5.44
C LEU A 32 11.56 -51.24 -6.83
N ALA A 33 12.23 -52.39 -6.97
CA ALA A 33 12.50 -53.00 -8.27
C ALA A 33 11.27 -53.82 -8.75
N GLN A 34 11.07 -53.88 -10.07
CA GLN A 34 9.96 -54.55 -10.78
C GLN A 34 8.64 -53.76 -10.93
N THR A 35 8.68 -52.65 -11.67
CA THR A 35 7.65 -52.39 -12.68
C THR A 35 8.27 -52.65 -14.06
N PRO A 36 7.60 -53.37 -14.99
CA PRO A 36 8.10 -53.53 -16.34
C PRO A 36 8.12 -52.17 -17.05
N SER A 37 9.17 -51.91 -17.82
CA SER A 37 9.29 -50.70 -18.63
C SER A 37 8.13 -50.63 -19.62
N ILE A 38 7.28 -49.61 -19.49
CA ILE A 38 6.23 -49.32 -20.47
C ILE A 38 6.92 -48.89 -21.77
N PRO A 39 6.75 -49.61 -22.90
CA PRO A 39 7.30 -49.17 -24.17
C PRO A 39 6.58 -47.91 -24.62
N VAL A 40 7.28 -46.78 -24.57
CA VAL A 40 6.80 -45.52 -25.17
C VAL A 40 6.86 -45.68 -26.68
N ASN A 41 5.72 -45.55 -27.36
CA ASN A 41 5.73 -45.57 -28.82
C ASN A 41 6.35 -44.25 -29.35
N LEU A 42 7.54 -44.36 -29.94
CA LEU A 42 8.29 -43.24 -30.52
C LEU A 42 7.99 -43.00 -32.02
N GLU A 43 7.06 -43.75 -32.63
CA GLU A 43 6.58 -43.51 -34.01
C GLU A 43 5.93 -42.12 -34.20
N GLY A 44 5.62 -41.39 -33.12
CA GLY A 44 5.19 -39.99 -33.20
C GLY A 44 6.34 -38.96 -33.27
N LEU A 45 7.59 -39.37 -33.01
CA LEU A 45 8.73 -38.47 -32.76
C LEU A 45 9.85 -38.65 -33.80
N TYR A 46 9.49 -38.77 -35.08
CA TYR A 46 10.42 -38.91 -36.20
C TYR A 46 11.17 -37.60 -36.55
N ASN A 47 12.22 -37.28 -35.78
CA ASN A 47 13.33 -36.46 -36.28
C ASN A 47 14.68 -36.85 -35.67
N ASN A 48 15.04 -38.13 -35.80
CA ASN A 48 16.32 -38.68 -35.33
C ASN A 48 17.46 -38.54 -36.36
N ARG A 49 17.47 -37.45 -37.14
CA ARG A 49 18.51 -37.18 -38.15
C ARG A 49 19.85 -36.86 -37.50
N GLY A 50 20.72 -37.87 -37.38
CA GLY A 50 22.09 -37.70 -36.90
C GLY A 50 23.01 -37.02 -37.93
N PHE A 51 24.13 -36.46 -37.44
CA PHE A 51 25.20 -35.88 -38.26
C PHE A 51 26.34 -36.89 -38.43
N GLY A 52 26.59 -37.34 -39.66
CA GLY A 52 27.65 -38.31 -40.01
C GLY A 52 28.72 -37.71 -40.94
N LYS A 53 29.98 -38.11 -40.76
CA LYS A 53 31.13 -37.81 -41.64
C LYS A 53 31.03 -38.50 -43.00
N ILE A 54 30.28 -39.58 -43.09
CA ILE A 54 29.85 -40.18 -44.36
C ILE A 54 28.33 -40.37 -44.40
N LEU A 55 27.79 -40.46 -45.60
CA LEU A 55 26.34 -40.66 -45.81
C LEU A 55 25.90 -41.95 -45.07
N ASN A 56 24.81 -41.85 -44.31
CA ASN A 56 24.24 -42.92 -43.47
C ASN A 56 25.06 -43.34 -42.23
N GLU A 57 26.10 -42.61 -41.80
CA GLU A 57 26.91 -42.98 -40.62
C GLU A 57 26.19 -42.84 -39.27
N SER A 58 25.09 -42.09 -39.19
CA SER A 58 24.34 -41.84 -37.94
C SER A 58 22.86 -42.22 -38.10
N ASN A 59 22.63 -43.44 -38.54
CA ASN A 59 21.33 -44.02 -38.86
C ASN A 59 20.81 -44.85 -37.67
N PHE A 60 20.00 -44.25 -36.81
CA PHE A 60 19.46 -44.92 -35.61
C PHE A 60 18.14 -45.67 -35.85
N ASP A 61 17.48 -45.47 -36.99
CA ASP A 61 16.17 -46.05 -37.32
C ASP A 61 16.20 -47.07 -38.47
N GLY A 62 17.33 -47.18 -39.19
CA GLY A 62 17.50 -48.10 -40.32
C GLY A 62 17.17 -47.48 -41.69
N PHE A 63 16.55 -46.30 -41.75
CA PHE A 63 15.98 -45.72 -42.97
C PHE A 63 16.92 -44.77 -43.74
N GLY A 64 18.22 -44.74 -43.41
CA GLY A 64 19.22 -44.03 -44.23
C GLY A 64 19.07 -42.51 -44.25
N SER A 65 18.49 -41.93 -43.19
CA SER A 65 18.17 -40.51 -43.11
C SER A 65 19.17 -39.72 -42.24
N ALA A 66 20.45 -39.76 -42.60
CA ALA A 66 21.48 -38.91 -41.99
C ALA A 66 21.66 -37.58 -42.77
N TYR A 67 22.05 -36.50 -42.09
CA TYR A 67 22.46 -35.28 -42.81
C TYR A 67 23.76 -35.53 -43.60
N PRO A 68 23.85 -35.12 -44.88
CA PRO A 68 25.07 -35.25 -45.67
C PRO A 68 26.28 -34.57 -45.01
N ALA A 69 27.47 -35.13 -45.19
CA ALA A 69 28.68 -34.73 -44.47
C ALA A 69 29.04 -33.23 -44.57
N GLN A 70 28.65 -32.58 -45.67
CA GLN A 70 28.78 -31.13 -45.89
C GLN A 70 27.98 -30.24 -44.91
N TYR A 71 27.05 -30.82 -44.15
CA TYR A 71 26.26 -30.14 -43.11
C TYR A 71 26.72 -30.44 -41.69
N ILE A 72 27.83 -31.16 -41.51
CA ILE A 72 28.45 -31.32 -40.19
C ILE A 72 28.99 -29.96 -39.76
N PRO A 73 28.62 -29.47 -38.57
CA PRO A 73 29.19 -28.24 -38.04
C PRO A 73 30.71 -28.33 -37.83
N SER A 74 31.39 -27.18 -37.72
CA SER A 74 32.80 -27.12 -37.34
C SER A 74 33.09 -27.89 -36.03
N PRO A 75 34.33 -28.37 -35.79
CA PRO A 75 34.67 -29.17 -34.62
C PRO A 75 34.23 -28.59 -33.27
N ASN A 76 34.16 -27.25 -33.19
CA ASN A 76 33.40 -26.54 -32.16
C ASN A 76 32.13 -25.97 -32.80
N PHE A 77 30.96 -26.29 -32.24
CA PHE A 77 29.67 -25.80 -32.72
C PHE A 77 28.64 -25.63 -31.61
N THR A 78 27.63 -24.79 -31.86
CA THR A 78 26.50 -24.58 -30.95
C THR A 78 25.20 -24.80 -31.70
N LEU A 79 24.46 -25.85 -31.33
CA LEU A 79 23.07 -26.01 -31.71
C LEU A 79 22.20 -25.20 -30.75
N ARG A 80 21.33 -24.33 -31.28
CA ARG A 80 20.32 -23.60 -30.50
C ARG A 80 18.93 -24.00 -31.00
N THR A 81 18.05 -24.32 -30.07
CA THR A 81 16.64 -24.65 -30.32
C THR A 81 15.78 -23.90 -29.32
N ASN A 82 14.71 -23.26 -29.80
CA ASN A 82 13.70 -22.64 -28.96
C ASN A 82 12.45 -23.53 -28.92
N LEU A 83 11.88 -23.69 -27.73
CA LEU A 83 10.60 -24.33 -27.41
C LEU A 83 9.87 -23.30 -26.47
N PRO A 84 8.55 -22.88 -26.54
CA PRO A 84 7.84 -21.92 -25.58
C PRO A 84 6.76 -22.41 -24.49
N LEU A 85 7.06 -22.32 -23.15
CA LEU A 85 6.39 -22.77 -21.85
C LEU A 85 4.90 -22.41 -21.62
N THR A 86 4.30 -23.26 -20.77
CA THR A 86 3.09 -23.11 -19.93
C THR A 86 3.45 -23.09 -18.41
N PRO A 87 3.75 -21.92 -17.79
CA PRO A 87 4.31 -21.82 -16.43
C PRO A 87 3.69 -22.71 -15.33
N GLY A 88 4.55 -23.24 -14.44
CA GLY A 88 4.19 -24.11 -13.32
C GLY A 88 4.40 -25.61 -13.60
N LYS A 89 5.40 -25.97 -14.42
CA LYS A 89 5.67 -27.32 -14.93
C LYS A 89 7.18 -27.68 -14.98
N TYR A 90 7.65 -28.49 -14.02
CA TYR A 90 9.04 -29.00 -13.90
C TYR A 90 9.58 -29.65 -15.18
N SER A 91 10.45 -28.95 -15.92
CA SER A 91 10.90 -29.45 -17.22
C SER A 91 12.32 -30.01 -17.23
N SER A 92 12.47 -31.16 -17.91
CA SER A 92 13.77 -31.79 -18.15
C SER A 92 14.13 -31.76 -19.64
N LEU A 93 15.33 -31.30 -19.95
CA LEU A 93 15.87 -31.36 -21.32
C LEU A 93 16.82 -32.55 -21.43
N CYS A 94 16.44 -33.55 -22.21
CA CYS A 94 17.26 -34.72 -22.49
C CYS A 94 17.97 -34.57 -23.85
N LYS A 95 19.28 -34.83 -23.89
CA LYS A 95 20.03 -34.97 -25.14
C LYS A 95 20.73 -36.32 -25.19
N LEU A 96 20.58 -37.01 -26.33
CA LEU A 96 21.30 -38.23 -26.66
C LEU A 96 22.53 -37.87 -27.51
N ALA A 97 23.69 -38.43 -27.17
CA ALA A 97 24.90 -38.26 -27.96
C ALA A 97 25.86 -39.45 -27.76
N SER A 98 26.64 -39.73 -28.80
CA SER A 98 27.67 -40.77 -28.87
C SER A 98 28.92 -40.22 -29.58
N SER A 99 30.07 -40.87 -29.41
CA SER A 99 31.31 -40.50 -30.11
C SER A 99 32.12 -41.75 -30.47
N GLN A 100 32.59 -41.80 -31.72
CA GLN A 100 33.23 -42.99 -32.28
C GLN A 100 34.76 -42.94 -32.26
N TYR A 101 35.38 -41.86 -32.74
CA TYR A 101 36.83 -41.83 -33.01
C TYR A 101 37.65 -40.92 -32.08
N GLY A 102 37.01 -40.31 -31.08
CA GLY A 102 37.66 -39.47 -30.08
C GLY A 102 36.74 -39.20 -28.90
N GLN A 103 37.27 -38.59 -27.85
CA GLN A 103 36.43 -38.10 -26.74
C GLN A 103 35.72 -36.82 -27.19
N ALA A 104 34.40 -36.78 -27.06
CA ALA A 104 33.62 -35.56 -27.24
C ALA A 104 33.29 -34.97 -25.87
N SER A 105 33.45 -33.65 -25.73
CA SER A 105 33.02 -32.91 -24.54
C SER A 105 32.30 -31.63 -24.95
N GLY A 106 31.46 -31.14 -24.05
CA GLY A 106 30.73 -29.88 -24.25
C GLY A 106 29.80 -29.63 -23.09
N ASN A 107 29.03 -28.54 -23.17
CA ASN A 107 28.02 -28.21 -22.17
C ASN A 107 26.63 -28.24 -22.81
N ILE A 108 25.66 -28.83 -22.12
CA ILE A 108 24.25 -28.49 -22.33
C ILE A 108 23.99 -27.27 -21.44
N ILE A 109 23.62 -26.16 -22.07
CA ILE A 109 23.28 -24.91 -21.40
C ILE A 109 21.81 -24.66 -21.68
N ALA A 110 20.98 -24.66 -20.63
CA ALA A 110 19.57 -24.35 -20.73
C ALA A 110 19.33 -22.97 -20.11
N HIS A 111 18.80 -22.03 -20.90
CA HIS A 111 18.54 -20.65 -20.49
C HIS A 111 17.03 -20.46 -20.27
N TYR A 112 16.65 -19.96 -19.10
CA TYR A 112 15.25 -19.74 -18.74
C TYR A 112 15.07 -18.50 -17.84
N ASN A 113 14.30 -17.52 -18.31
CA ASN A 113 13.84 -16.34 -17.57
C ASN A 113 14.91 -15.64 -16.68
N GLY A 114 16.12 -15.41 -17.21
CA GLY A 114 17.23 -14.78 -16.49
C GLY A 114 18.17 -15.75 -15.76
N SER A 115 17.77 -17.02 -15.61
CA SER A 115 18.59 -18.10 -15.07
C SER A 115 19.21 -18.97 -16.18
N SER A 116 20.27 -19.70 -15.84
CA SER A 116 20.84 -20.74 -16.69
C SER A 116 21.38 -21.91 -15.87
N ASP A 117 21.00 -23.14 -16.24
CA ASP A 117 21.66 -24.36 -15.75
C ASP A 117 22.69 -24.84 -16.81
N ILE A 118 23.83 -25.34 -16.33
CA ILE A 118 24.93 -25.82 -17.16
C ILE A 118 25.27 -27.23 -16.72
N ARG A 119 25.10 -28.19 -17.64
CA ARG A 119 25.53 -29.58 -17.42
C ARG A 119 26.68 -29.92 -18.36
N PRO A 120 27.89 -30.19 -17.82
CA PRO A 120 28.97 -30.71 -18.63
C PRO A 120 28.62 -32.12 -19.11
N VAL A 121 28.89 -32.38 -20.37
CA VAL A 121 28.72 -33.66 -21.04
C VAL A 121 30.09 -34.15 -21.47
N LEU A 122 30.43 -35.37 -21.05
CA LEU A 122 31.66 -36.05 -21.43
C LEU A 122 31.30 -37.40 -22.03
N ILE A 123 31.71 -37.61 -23.28
CA ILE A 123 31.42 -38.82 -24.05
C ILE A 123 32.78 -39.42 -24.45
N PRO A 124 33.30 -40.41 -23.71
CA PRO A 124 34.53 -41.08 -24.07
C PRO A 124 34.39 -41.81 -25.41
N SER A 125 35.49 -41.98 -26.13
CA SER A 125 35.49 -42.83 -27.32
C SER A 125 35.32 -44.30 -26.91
N TRP A 126 34.75 -45.14 -27.78
CA TRP A 126 34.65 -46.59 -27.52
C TRP A 126 36.02 -47.28 -27.33
N ARG A 127 37.14 -46.64 -27.70
CA ARG A 127 38.50 -47.17 -27.53
C ARG A 127 39.09 -46.97 -26.13
N ASN A 128 38.43 -46.21 -25.25
CA ASN A 128 38.96 -45.90 -23.91
C ASN A 128 38.72 -47.08 -22.95
N TRP A 129 39.74 -47.93 -22.75
CA TRP A 129 39.74 -49.03 -21.77
C TRP A 129 40.71 -48.73 -20.60
N PRO A 130 40.40 -49.12 -19.35
CA PRO A 130 39.15 -49.75 -18.89
C PRO A 130 37.98 -48.75 -18.88
N TYR A 131 36.78 -49.22 -19.23
CA TYR A 131 35.58 -48.37 -19.33
C TYR A 131 35.17 -47.83 -17.94
N PRO A 132 35.30 -46.52 -17.63
CA PRO A 132 34.98 -46.02 -16.30
C PRO A 132 33.47 -45.84 -16.07
N SER A 133 32.70 -45.74 -17.15
CA SER A 133 31.25 -45.58 -17.15
C SER A 133 30.64 -46.02 -18.48
N GLY A 134 29.82 -47.07 -18.45
CA GLY A 134 28.95 -47.42 -19.57
C GLY A 134 27.91 -46.31 -19.81
N GLY A 135 27.50 -46.10 -21.06
CA GLY A 135 26.44 -45.15 -21.37
C GLY A 135 25.08 -45.56 -20.79
N ASN A 136 24.17 -44.60 -20.64
CA ASN A 136 22.79 -44.84 -20.19
C ASN A 136 22.08 -45.88 -21.08
N ILE A 137 22.42 -45.93 -22.37
CA ILE A 137 22.05 -47.02 -23.29
C ILE A 137 23.33 -47.53 -23.96
N VAL A 138 23.56 -48.84 -23.89
CA VAL A 138 24.73 -49.52 -24.50
C VAL A 138 24.24 -50.44 -25.60
N PHE A 139 24.60 -50.14 -26.85
CA PHE A 139 24.35 -51.03 -27.97
C PHE A 139 25.50 -52.04 -28.11
N PRO A 140 25.22 -53.36 -28.09
CA PRO A 140 26.26 -54.40 -28.19
C PRO A 140 26.91 -54.46 -29.57
N TYR A 141 26.27 -53.90 -30.59
CA TYR A 141 26.75 -53.77 -31.97
C TYR A 141 26.10 -52.55 -32.63
N TYR A 142 26.77 -51.98 -33.62
CA TYR A 142 26.21 -50.95 -34.52
C TYR A 142 26.01 -51.54 -35.91
N LEU A 143 24.85 -51.31 -36.53
CA LEU A 143 24.56 -51.75 -37.89
C LEU A 143 25.08 -50.70 -38.87
N THR A 144 25.97 -51.11 -39.76
CA THR A 144 26.46 -50.29 -40.88
C THR A 144 25.84 -50.77 -42.18
N ALA A 145 25.84 -49.92 -43.21
CA ALA A 145 25.28 -50.24 -44.53
C ALA A 145 25.88 -51.49 -45.20
N SER A 146 27.03 -51.98 -44.73
CA SER A 146 27.75 -53.13 -45.28
C SER A 146 28.07 -54.22 -44.24
N GLY A 147 27.46 -54.20 -43.04
CA GLY A 147 27.64 -55.27 -42.05
C GLY A 147 27.46 -54.86 -40.59
N ILE A 148 27.59 -55.86 -39.69
CA ILE A 148 27.53 -55.67 -38.23
C ILE A 148 28.90 -55.23 -37.71
N ASN A 149 28.95 -54.05 -37.12
CA ASN A 149 30.14 -53.53 -36.44
C ASN A 149 30.04 -53.85 -34.93
N TYR A 150 30.87 -54.78 -34.46
CA TYR A 150 30.86 -55.25 -33.06
C TYR A 150 31.51 -54.27 -32.06
N ASN A 151 31.89 -53.05 -32.47
CA ASN A 151 32.30 -52.01 -31.55
C ASN A 151 31.06 -51.44 -30.83
N ARG A 152 31.09 -51.40 -29.49
CA ARG A 152 29.98 -50.91 -28.68
C ARG A 152 29.75 -49.42 -28.89
N SER A 153 28.51 -49.05 -29.15
CA SER A 153 28.09 -47.64 -29.16
C SER A 153 27.38 -47.31 -27.85
N ASN A 154 27.92 -46.34 -27.12
CA ASN A 154 27.34 -45.82 -25.89
C ASN A 154 26.57 -44.53 -26.20
N ILE A 155 25.30 -44.47 -25.81
CA ILE A 155 24.53 -43.23 -25.78
C ILE A 155 24.45 -42.77 -24.33
N TYR A 156 24.89 -41.54 -24.11
CA TYR A 156 24.76 -40.86 -22.83
C TYR A 156 23.54 -39.94 -22.88
N GLN A 157 22.65 -40.09 -21.90
CA GLN A 157 21.54 -39.16 -21.68
C GLN A 157 22.01 -38.16 -20.62
N CYS A 158 22.09 -36.89 -20.99
CA CYS A 158 22.26 -35.81 -20.03
C CYS A 158 20.91 -35.11 -19.84
N CYS A 159 20.53 -34.90 -18.57
CA CYS A 159 19.35 -34.16 -18.17
C CYS A 159 19.77 -32.89 -17.43
N THR A 160 19.18 -31.76 -17.80
CA THR A 160 19.20 -30.51 -17.02
C THR A 160 17.79 -30.20 -16.56
N TRP A 161 17.66 -29.66 -15.35
CA TRP A 161 16.40 -29.34 -14.71
C TRP A 161 16.18 -27.84 -14.76
N LEU A 162 15.02 -27.42 -15.25
CA LEU A 162 14.61 -26.02 -15.20
C LEU A 162 13.76 -25.80 -13.94
N ASP A 163 14.33 -25.10 -12.95
CA ASP A 163 13.58 -24.62 -11.79
C ASP A 163 12.91 -23.28 -12.14
N GLU A 164 11.59 -23.24 -11.98
CA GLU A 164 10.73 -22.11 -12.30
C GLU A 164 10.27 -21.32 -11.06
N LYS A 165 10.71 -21.72 -9.87
CA LYS A 165 10.14 -21.24 -8.61
C LYS A 165 10.41 -19.76 -8.37
N LYS A 166 9.35 -19.11 -7.87
CA LYS A 166 9.19 -17.67 -7.60
C LYS A 166 8.90 -16.85 -8.86
N THR A 167 7.61 -16.55 -9.07
CA THR A 167 7.17 -15.47 -9.96
C THR A 167 7.46 -14.12 -9.29
N LEU A 168 8.71 -13.68 -9.37
CA LEU A 168 9.09 -12.30 -9.04
C LEU A 168 8.53 -11.38 -10.12
N THR A 169 7.67 -10.44 -9.74
CA THR A 169 7.39 -9.28 -10.59
C THR A 169 8.48 -8.24 -10.30
N PRO A 170 9.31 -7.84 -11.28
CA PRO A 170 10.32 -6.81 -11.06
C PRO A 170 9.66 -5.50 -10.68
N GLY A 171 10.13 -4.86 -9.60
CA GLY A 171 9.86 -3.45 -9.38
C GLY A 171 10.65 -2.62 -10.39
N HIS A 172 10.01 -1.61 -10.97
CA HIS A 172 10.68 -0.68 -11.89
C HIS A 172 11.13 0.57 -11.13
N ILE A 173 12.32 1.06 -11.47
CA ILE A 173 12.81 2.39 -11.10
C ILE A 173 13.16 3.08 -12.42
N HIS A 174 12.49 4.20 -12.71
CA HIS A 174 12.60 4.86 -14.02
C HIS A 174 13.81 5.81 -14.06
N LEU A 175 13.98 6.64 -13.02
CA LEU A 175 15.11 7.55 -12.89
C LEU A 175 15.58 7.61 -11.42
N LEU A 176 16.89 7.84 -11.20
CA LEU A 176 17.48 8.14 -9.90
C LEU A 176 18.53 9.24 -10.03
N ALA A 177 18.35 10.32 -9.25
CA ALA A 177 19.37 11.32 -9.00
C ALA A 177 20.15 11.02 -7.70
N PRO A 178 21.35 11.60 -7.52
CA PRO A 178 22.12 11.46 -6.28
C PRO A 178 21.31 11.91 -5.04
N GLY A 179 21.10 10.98 -4.11
CA GLY A 179 20.34 11.21 -2.87
C GLY A 179 18.89 10.71 -2.89
N ASP A 180 18.37 10.30 -4.05
CA ASP A 180 17.04 9.66 -4.15
C ASP A 180 16.97 8.33 -3.40
N ARG A 181 15.77 7.98 -2.96
CA ARG A 181 15.48 6.78 -2.17
C ARG A 181 14.17 6.12 -2.63
N PRO A 182 14.21 5.27 -3.68
CA PRO A 182 13.03 4.54 -4.12
C PRO A 182 12.64 3.49 -3.09
N VAL A 183 11.35 3.20 -2.97
CA VAL A 183 10.83 2.06 -2.20
C VAL A 183 10.16 1.12 -3.19
N ILE A 184 10.65 -0.11 -3.27
CA ILE A 184 10.05 -1.19 -4.06
C ILE A 184 9.31 -2.13 -3.11
N GLU A 185 8.03 -2.37 -3.39
CA GLU A 185 7.25 -3.43 -2.74
C GLU A 185 7.46 -4.74 -3.50
N VAL A 186 7.91 -5.79 -2.81
CA VAL A 186 8.16 -7.11 -3.42
C VAL A 186 7.19 -8.13 -2.81
N GLY A 187 6.19 -8.52 -3.59
CA GLY A 187 5.28 -9.60 -3.23
C GLY A 187 5.98 -10.97 -3.32
N VAL A 188 5.87 -11.79 -2.28
CA VAL A 188 6.32 -13.19 -2.30
C VAL A 188 5.15 -14.10 -1.94
N VAL A 189 4.71 -14.89 -2.91
CA VAL A 189 3.72 -15.95 -2.72
C VAL A 189 4.46 -17.27 -2.51
N ASN A 190 4.14 -17.99 -1.44
CA ASN A 190 4.71 -19.31 -1.19
C ASN A 190 4.15 -20.32 -2.20
N VAL A 191 4.99 -21.24 -2.65
CA VAL A 191 4.53 -22.36 -3.47
C VAL A 191 3.72 -23.33 -2.63
N GLU A 192 2.83 -24.08 -3.28
CA GLU A 192 2.00 -25.09 -2.62
C GLU A 192 2.85 -26.08 -1.79
N GLY A 193 2.37 -26.39 -0.59
CA GLY A 193 3.09 -27.24 0.37
C GLY A 193 4.18 -26.55 1.20
N ILE A 194 4.55 -25.29 0.92
CA ILE A 194 5.48 -24.52 1.77
C ILE A 194 4.69 -23.64 2.75
N PRO A 195 4.75 -23.90 4.07
CA PRO A 195 3.99 -23.14 5.06
C PRO A 195 4.29 -21.65 5.02
N VAL A 196 3.25 -20.83 5.21
CA VAL A 196 3.40 -19.41 5.48
C VAL A 196 4.20 -19.22 6.77
N GLY A 197 5.16 -18.29 6.77
CA GLY A 197 6.10 -18.14 7.88
C GLY A 197 7.39 -18.95 7.74
N THR A 198 7.58 -19.70 6.65
CA THR A 198 8.86 -20.36 6.34
C THR A 198 9.99 -19.31 6.31
N PHE A 199 11.01 -19.50 7.14
CA PHE A 199 12.17 -18.62 7.21
C PHE A 199 13.31 -19.15 6.33
N GLY A 200 14.00 -18.27 5.60
CA GLY A 200 15.16 -18.67 4.82
C GLY A 200 15.88 -17.51 4.13
N GLU A 201 16.97 -17.82 3.45
CA GLU A 201 17.78 -16.82 2.76
C GLU A 201 17.06 -16.27 1.52
N ALA A 202 17.02 -14.94 1.39
CA ALA A 202 16.62 -14.19 0.21
C ALA A 202 17.81 -13.39 -0.33
N GLN A 203 17.84 -13.17 -1.64
CA GLN A 203 18.87 -12.38 -2.31
C GLN A 203 18.18 -11.30 -3.16
N VAL A 204 18.62 -10.05 -3.03
CA VAL A 204 18.24 -8.93 -3.90
C VAL A 204 19.41 -8.59 -4.81
N VAL A 205 19.10 -8.37 -6.08
CA VAL A 205 20.02 -7.88 -7.11
C VAL A 205 19.34 -6.71 -7.79
N ILE A 206 20.04 -5.58 -7.91
CA ILE A 206 19.56 -4.42 -8.66
C ILE A 206 20.26 -4.44 -10.00
N GLU A 207 19.49 -4.62 -11.06
CA GLU A 207 19.97 -4.64 -12.45
C GLU A 207 19.53 -3.33 -13.13
N GLY A 208 20.49 -2.43 -13.32
CA GLY A 208 20.35 -1.27 -14.20
C GLY A 208 20.77 -1.62 -15.62
N LYS A 209 20.77 -0.63 -16.53
CA LYS A 209 21.13 -0.91 -17.93
C LYS A 209 22.61 -1.29 -18.13
N GLU A 210 23.57 -0.68 -17.41
CA GLU A 210 25.03 -1.00 -17.51
C GLU A 210 25.62 -1.52 -16.19
N PHE A 211 24.80 -1.76 -15.16
CA PHE A 211 25.28 -2.26 -13.87
C PHE A 211 24.39 -3.35 -13.30
N ILE A 212 25.03 -4.31 -12.63
CA ILE A 212 24.39 -5.29 -11.76
C ILE A 212 25.00 -5.07 -10.38
N SER A 213 24.18 -4.85 -9.36
CA SER A 213 24.69 -4.70 -8.00
C SER A 213 25.31 -6.01 -7.52
N ASN A 214 26.19 -5.93 -6.52
CA ASN A 214 26.49 -7.11 -5.72
C ASN A 214 25.18 -7.70 -5.17
N LYS A 215 25.14 -9.03 -5.07
CA LYS A 215 24.01 -9.74 -4.44
C LYS A 215 23.91 -9.34 -2.98
N TYR A 216 22.79 -8.75 -2.58
CA TYR A 216 22.52 -8.47 -1.18
C TYR A 216 21.71 -9.61 -0.58
N THR A 217 22.36 -10.39 0.28
CA THR A 217 21.80 -11.57 0.94
C THR A 217 21.29 -11.22 2.34
N PHE A 218 20.07 -11.63 2.67
CA PHE A 218 19.45 -11.44 3.97
C PHE A 218 18.44 -12.56 4.28
N ASN A 219 18.13 -12.78 5.54
CA ASN A 219 17.07 -13.74 5.90
C ASN A 219 15.69 -13.08 5.80
N ALA A 220 14.74 -13.81 5.23
CA ALA A 220 13.36 -13.38 5.06
C ALA A 220 12.38 -14.44 5.59
N THR A 221 11.23 -13.97 6.05
CA THR A 221 10.05 -14.81 6.33
C THR A 221 9.15 -14.79 5.09
N TYR A 222 8.80 -15.97 4.59
CA TYR A 222 8.07 -16.13 3.33
C TYR A 222 6.55 -16.27 3.57
N GLY A 223 5.79 -15.39 2.91
CA GLY A 223 4.33 -15.26 3.06
C GLY A 223 3.93 -14.36 4.24
N ILE A 224 2.67 -13.90 4.23
CA ILE A 224 2.12 -13.03 5.29
C ILE A 224 1.70 -13.90 6.47
N VAL A 225 2.54 -13.96 7.52
CA VAL A 225 2.23 -14.69 8.76
C VAL A 225 0.97 -14.16 9.43
N GLN A 226 0.23 -15.08 10.04
CA GLN A 226 -0.91 -14.75 10.89
C GLN A 226 -0.44 -13.88 12.07
N TYR A 227 -1.16 -12.79 12.30
CA TYR A 227 -0.90 -11.86 13.39
C TYR A 227 -1.29 -12.49 14.73
N SER A 228 -0.35 -12.48 15.68
CA SER A 228 -0.58 -12.86 17.07
C SER A 228 -0.90 -11.64 17.93
N PRO A 229 -1.57 -11.78 19.08
CA PRO A 229 -1.93 -10.66 19.95
C PRO A 229 -0.75 -10.15 20.79
N THR A 230 0.37 -9.84 20.13
CA THR A 230 1.63 -9.39 20.73
C THR A 230 2.12 -8.11 20.05
N TYR A 231 2.86 -7.28 20.79
CA TYR A 231 3.40 -6.02 20.27
C TYR A 231 4.20 -6.24 18.97
N ASP A 232 5.18 -7.14 18.99
CA ASP A 232 6.10 -7.34 17.86
C ASP A 232 5.37 -7.83 16.60
N SER A 233 4.37 -8.70 16.78
CA SER A 233 3.58 -9.22 15.66
C SER A 233 2.71 -8.15 15.03
N ILE A 234 2.01 -7.33 15.83
CA ILE A 234 1.15 -6.25 15.32
C ILE A 234 1.99 -5.10 14.75
N HIS A 235 3.15 -4.81 15.32
CA HIS A 235 4.07 -3.79 14.82
C HIS A 235 4.71 -4.15 13.46
N ALA A 236 4.64 -5.41 13.03
CA ALA A 236 5.06 -5.83 11.70
C ALA A 236 4.03 -5.50 10.59
N HIS A 237 2.79 -5.15 10.94
CA HIS A 237 1.82 -4.61 9.99
C HIS A 237 2.24 -3.20 9.52
N VAL A 238 1.85 -2.82 8.31
CA VAL A 238 2.23 -1.55 7.68
C VAL A 238 1.05 -0.93 6.94
N SER A 239 1.10 0.39 6.72
CA SER A 239 0.02 1.10 6.02
C SER A 239 -0.10 0.60 4.58
N PRO A 240 -1.31 0.22 4.12
CA PRO A 240 -1.50 -0.44 2.84
C PRO A 240 -1.34 0.53 1.67
N THR A 241 -0.96 -0.01 0.51
CA THR A 241 -0.69 0.73 -0.73
C THR A 241 -1.83 1.70 -1.07
N TRP A 242 -3.09 1.23 -1.03
CA TRP A 242 -4.25 2.08 -1.31
C TRP A 242 -4.35 3.31 -0.39
N PHE A 243 -3.99 3.18 0.90
CA PHE A 243 -4.03 4.30 1.85
C PHE A 243 -2.83 5.25 1.64
N ASN A 244 -1.67 4.68 1.29
CA ASN A 244 -0.47 5.45 0.97
C ASN A 244 -0.69 6.35 -0.26
N GLU A 245 -1.47 5.87 -1.24
CA GLU A 245 -1.80 6.53 -2.50
C GLU A 245 -3.04 7.46 -2.41
N ALA A 246 -3.95 7.24 -1.47
CA ALA A 246 -5.24 7.92 -1.35
C ALA A 246 -5.16 9.45 -1.14
N LYS A 247 -4.14 9.94 -0.43
CA LYS A 247 -3.82 11.35 -0.10
C LYS A 247 -4.85 12.18 0.64
N PHE A 248 -6.12 12.13 0.29
CA PHE A 248 -7.15 13.02 0.77
C PHE A 248 -8.37 12.24 1.30
N GLY A 249 -8.79 12.58 2.51
CA GLY A 249 -9.96 12.01 3.16
C GLY A 249 -10.73 13.04 3.97
N ILE A 250 -12.01 12.74 4.25
CA ILE A 250 -12.89 13.57 5.07
C ILE A 250 -13.04 12.97 6.47
N PHE A 251 -12.80 13.77 7.50
CA PHE A 251 -13.08 13.44 8.90
C PHE A 251 -14.44 14.05 9.27
N ILE A 252 -15.15 13.44 10.22
CA ILE A 252 -16.51 13.88 10.58
C ILE A 252 -16.71 13.81 12.09
N HIS A 253 -16.58 14.94 12.79
CA HIS A 253 -16.94 15.07 14.20
C HIS A 253 -18.42 15.44 14.35
N TRP A 254 -19.23 14.41 14.50
CA TRP A 254 -20.67 14.52 14.71
C TRP A 254 -21.12 13.71 15.92
N GLY A 255 -22.05 14.24 16.70
CA GLY A 255 -22.53 13.63 17.93
C GLY A 255 -23.37 14.57 18.79
N VAL A 256 -23.64 14.18 20.02
CA VAL A 256 -24.52 14.92 20.96
C VAL A 256 -24.03 16.35 21.21
N TYR A 257 -22.72 16.56 21.22
CA TYR A 257 -22.07 17.88 21.34
C TYR A 257 -22.44 18.88 20.22
N ALA A 258 -22.90 18.41 19.06
CA ALA A 258 -23.42 19.26 17.99
C ALA A 258 -24.79 19.88 18.30
N VAL A 259 -25.41 19.54 19.44
CA VAL A 259 -26.65 20.16 19.96
C VAL A 259 -26.35 21.48 20.69
N PRO A 260 -25.51 21.53 21.75
CA PRO A 260 -25.10 22.80 22.34
C PRO A 260 -24.21 23.63 21.40
N ALA A 261 -23.53 22.97 20.46
CA ALA A 261 -22.87 23.56 19.29
C ALA A 261 -21.97 24.75 19.62
N TRP A 262 -21.11 24.63 20.64
CA TRP A 262 -20.44 25.80 21.18
C TRP A 262 -19.03 25.53 21.72
N GLY A 263 -18.11 26.40 21.32
CA GLY A 263 -16.76 26.55 21.88
C GLY A 263 -16.28 27.99 21.76
N ASN A 264 -15.29 28.38 22.57
CA ASN A 264 -14.57 29.65 22.39
C ASN A 264 -14.00 29.76 20.97
N VAL A 265 -14.03 30.97 20.41
CA VAL A 265 -13.38 31.32 19.12
C VAL A 265 -12.24 32.32 19.32
N GLY A 266 -11.30 32.36 18.37
CA GLY A 266 -10.08 33.17 18.47
C GLY A 266 -9.15 32.68 19.59
N LYS A 267 -8.13 33.48 19.96
CA LYS A 267 -6.94 33.10 20.79
C LYS A 267 -7.13 32.20 22.03
N ASN A 268 -8.33 32.12 22.60
CA ASN A 268 -8.64 31.21 23.70
C ASN A 268 -9.49 30.03 23.21
N GLU A 269 -9.27 29.56 21.97
CA GLU A 269 -10.13 28.57 21.31
C GLU A 269 -10.33 27.31 22.16
N THR A 270 -11.53 26.74 22.09
CA THR A 270 -11.87 25.48 22.77
C THR A 270 -12.77 24.68 21.85
N TYR A 271 -12.41 23.45 21.58
CA TYR A 271 -13.17 22.57 20.71
C TYR A 271 -14.61 22.37 21.20
N ALA A 272 -15.60 22.41 20.30
CA ALA A 272 -17.02 22.29 20.65
C ALA A 272 -17.41 20.86 21.03
N GLU A 273 -16.74 19.85 20.47
CA GLU A 273 -16.91 18.44 20.87
C GLU A 273 -16.38 18.12 22.28
N TRP A 274 -15.67 19.08 22.90
CA TRP A 274 -15.24 19.06 24.30
C TRP A 274 -16.20 19.76 25.28
N TYR A 275 -17.42 20.12 24.83
CA TYR A 275 -18.41 20.84 25.65
C TYR A 275 -18.67 20.20 27.02
N TRP A 276 -18.84 18.88 27.09
CA TRP A 276 -19.12 18.21 28.38
C TRP A 276 -17.95 18.33 29.37
N TRP A 277 -16.72 18.18 28.88
CA TRP A 277 -15.52 18.33 29.69
C TRP A 277 -15.38 19.76 30.22
N TYR A 278 -15.41 20.76 29.33
CA TYR A 278 -15.26 22.16 29.72
C TYR A 278 -16.40 22.69 30.60
N LEU A 279 -17.61 22.11 30.50
CA LEU A 279 -18.70 22.39 31.43
C LEU A 279 -18.36 21.91 32.86
N ASN A 280 -17.79 20.71 33.01
CA ASN A 280 -17.39 20.15 34.31
C ASN A 280 -16.18 20.86 34.94
N GLN A 281 -15.36 21.57 34.14
CA GLN A 281 -14.25 22.39 34.63
C GLN A 281 -14.69 23.64 35.43
N GLY A 282 -15.97 24.01 35.35
CA GLY A 282 -16.52 25.09 36.17
C GLY A 282 -16.13 26.52 35.73
N PRO A 283 -16.44 27.54 36.56
CA PRO A 283 -16.33 28.95 36.18
C PRO A 283 -14.90 29.51 36.17
N ARG A 284 -13.90 28.75 36.62
CA ARG A 284 -12.52 29.25 36.85
C ARG A 284 -11.53 28.80 35.77
N THR A 285 -11.98 28.73 34.51
CA THR A 285 -11.10 28.38 33.37
C THR A 285 -11.17 29.42 32.26
N LYS A 286 -10.34 29.23 31.22
CA LYS A 286 -10.38 30.05 30.01
C LYS A 286 -11.61 29.75 29.14
N SER A 287 -12.15 28.54 29.24
CA SER A 287 -13.37 28.17 28.51
C SER A 287 -14.55 28.98 29.01
N GLN A 288 -15.32 29.56 28.09
CA GLN A 288 -16.61 30.17 28.43
C GLN A 288 -17.78 29.17 28.40
N THR A 289 -17.53 27.85 28.33
CA THR A 289 -18.59 26.82 28.31
C THR A 289 -19.52 26.94 29.52
N TYR A 290 -18.96 27.10 30.72
CA TYR A 290 -19.75 27.22 31.95
C TYR A 290 -20.68 28.46 31.96
N PRO A 291 -20.19 29.71 31.74
CA PRO A 291 -21.07 30.87 31.66
C PRO A 291 -21.98 30.88 30.41
N TYR A 292 -21.56 30.29 29.29
CA TYR A 292 -22.43 30.08 28.13
C TYR A 292 -23.59 29.15 28.49
N HIS A 293 -23.32 28.04 29.18
CA HIS A 293 -24.33 27.09 29.59
C HIS A 293 -25.35 27.74 30.53
N LEU A 294 -24.90 28.48 31.55
CA LEU A 294 -25.77 29.23 32.47
C LEU A 294 -26.63 30.31 31.79
N LYS A 295 -26.20 30.84 30.65
CA LYS A 295 -26.90 31.89 29.92
C LYS A 295 -28.01 31.34 29.02
N HIS A 296 -27.80 30.18 28.41
CA HIS A 296 -28.72 29.59 27.41
C HIS A 296 -29.54 28.41 27.95
N TYR A 297 -29.08 27.79 29.04
CA TYR A 297 -29.72 26.69 29.73
C TYR A 297 -29.81 27.00 31.24
N ASN A 298 -30.65 26.27 31.96
CA ASN A 298 -30.76 26.41 33.42
C ASN A 298 -29.83 25.41 34.13
N THR A 299 -29.60 25.60 35.43
CA THR A 299 -28.68 24.79 36.25
C THR A 299 -29.05 23.30 36.37
N ASN A 300 -30.27 22.91 35.98
CA ASN A 300 -30.74 21.53 36.05
C ASN A 300 -30.54 20.79 34.73
N ILE A 301 -30.22 21.49 33.64
CA ILE A 301 -29.84 20.85 32.37
C ILE A 301 -28.43 20.28 32.51
N THR A 302 -28.29 19.02 32.15
CA THR A 302 -27.03 18.28 32.09
C THR A 302 -26.65 18.05 30.63
N TYR A 303 -25.43 17.55 30.37
CA TYR A 303 -25.03 17.23 28.99
C TYR A 303 -25.89 16.14 28.36
N ASP A 304 -26.32 15.15 29.14
CA ASP A 304 -27.10 14.02 28.63
C ASP A 304 -28.52 14.41 28.23
N ASP A 305 -29.07 15.51 28.74
CA ASP A 305 -30.37 16.03 28.31
C ASP A 305 -30.35 16.45 26.82
N PHE A 306 -29.17 16.81 26.27
CA PHE A 306 -29.01 17.11 24.84
C PHE A 306 -29.21 15.88 23.94
N ILE A 307 -29.13 14.64 24.45
CA ILE A 307 -29.37 13.43 23.66
C ILE A 307 -30.77 13.46 23.02
N ALA A 308 -31.77 14.00 23.72
CA ALA A 308 -33.13 14.13 23.20
C ALA A 308 -33.25 15.07 21.99
N ASN A 309 -32.28 15.97 21.79
CA ASN A 309 -32.23 16.94 20.69
C ASN A 309 -31.27 16.54 19.56
N PHE A 310 -30.51 15.46 19.69
CA PHE A 310 -29.68 14.90 18.62
C PHE A 310 -30.55 14.10 17.64
N THR A 311 -31.28 14.82 16.78
CA THR A 311 -32.38 14.23 15.97
C THR A 311 -31.95 13.53 14.69
N ALA A 312 -30.79 13.87 14.12
CA ALA A 312 -30.37 13.39 12.79
C ALA A 312 -31.46 13.54 11.69
N SER A 313 -32.38 14.50 11.84
CA SER A 313 -33.59 14.62 11.02
C SER A 313 -33.34 15.09 9.57
N ALA A 314 -32.23 15.80 9.33
CA ALA A 314 -31.72 16.19 8.01
C ALA A 314 -30.55 15.29 7.53
N PHE A 315 -30.16 14.26 8.29
CA PHE A 315 -29.06 13.35 7.90
C PHE A 315 -29.46 12.48 6.70
N ASN A 316 -28.94 12.86 5.52
CA ASN A 316 -28.98 12.05 4.32
C ASN A 316 -27.57 11.46 4.02
N PRO A 317 -27.34 10.16 4.24
CA PRO A 317 -26.04 9.54 4.01
C PRO A 317 -25.62 9.53 2.54
N LYS A 318 -26.56 9.64 1.59
CA LYS A 318 -26.23 9.77 0.16
C LYS A 318 -25.61 11.12 -0.15
N GLU A 319 -26.22 12.21 0.33
CA GLU A 319 -25.71 13.57 0.10
C GLU A 319 -24.32 13.78 0.72
N TRP A 320 -24.06 13.15 1.87
CA TRP A 320 -22.74 13.13 2.48
C TRP A 320 -21.69 12.43 1.59
N VAL A 321 -21.93 11.20 1.14
CA VAL A 321 -20.93 10.49 0.31
C VAL A 321 -20.77 11.13 -1.07
N ASP A 322 -21.83 11.72 -1.62
CA ASP A 322 -21.74 12.51 -2.86
C ASP A 322 -20.87 13.76 -2.65
N LEU A 323 -20.99 14.48 -1.53
CA LEU A 323 -20.10 15.60 -1.21
C LEU A 323 -18.63 15.17 -1.08
N PHE A 324 -18.37 14.01 -0.45
CA PHE A 324 -17.00 13.49 -0.29
C PHE A 324 -16.40 13.07 -1.65
N ALA A 325 -17.23 12.56 -2.55
CA ALA A 325 -16.83 12.25 -3.93
C ALA A 325 -16.63 13.53 -4.77
N ASP A 326 -17.51 14.52 -4.64
CA ASP A 326 -17.40 15.84 -5.28
C ASP A 326 -16.11 16.56 -4.86
N SER A 327 -15.67 16.39 -3.61
CA SER A 327 -14.41 16.93 -3.09
C SER A 327 -13.18 16.11 -3.50
N GLU A 328 -13.35 15.06 -4.31
CA GLU A 328 -12.32 14.10 -4.72
C GLU A 328 -11.60 13.38 -3.54
N ALA A 329 -12.25 13.27 -2.38
CA ALA A 329 -11.73 12.42 -1.31
C ALA A 329 -11.74 10.95 -1.73
N LYS A 330 -10.81 10.14 -1.21
CA LYS A 330 -10.73 8.69 -1.51
C LYS A 330 -11.15 7.83 -0.32
N TYR A 331 -11.35 8.45 0.84
CA TYR A 331 -11.85 7.81 2.06
C TYR A 331 -12.52 8.84 2.97
N PHE A 332 -13.27 8.35 3.95
CA PHE A 332 -13.76 9.17 5.05
C PHE A 332 -13.59 8.44 6.38
N VAL A 333 -13.56 9.18 7.50
CA VAL A 333 -13.47 8.67 8.86
C VAL A 333 -14.59 9.33 9.68
N ILE A 334 -15.61 8.55 10.08
CA ILE A 334 -16.68 9.05 10.95
C ILE A 334 -16.35 8.81 12.42
N VAL A 335 -16.55 9.81 13.28
CA VAL A 335 -16.51 9.65 14.74
C VAL A 335 -17.64 8.74 15.19
N THR A 336 -17.32 7.47 15.45
CA THR A 336 -18.34 6.48 15.82
C THR A 336 -18.67 6.50 17.31
N LYS A 337 -17.71 6.89 18.14
CA LYS A 337 -17.86 7.15 19.57
C LYS A 337 -16.78 8.15 19.98
N HIS A 338 -17.19 9.33 20.44
CA HIS A 338 -16.27 10.33 20.96
C HIS A 338 -16.00 10.11 22.47
N HIS A 339 -15.29 11.04 23.09
CA HIS A 339 -14.95 11.05 24.51
C HIS A 339 -16.16 11.07 25.46
N ASP A 340 -17.35 11.45 24.97
CA ASP A 340 -18.62 11.45 25.70
C ASP A 340 -19.33 10.07 25.72
N GLY A 341 -18.72 9.06 25.11
CA GLY A 341 -19.14 7.67 25.11
C GLY A 341 -20.44 7.37 24.36
N TYR A 342 -21.00 8.35 23.65
CA TYR A 342 -22.22 8.12 22.86
C TYR A 342 -21.87 7.52 21.50
N ALA A 343 -22.39 6.32 21.22
CA ALA A 343 -22.05 5.56 20.02
C ALA A 343 -23.04 5.79 18.86
N LEU A 344 -22.55 6.19 17.68
CA LEU A 344 -23.34 6.37 16.44
C LEU A 344 -23.71 5.06 15.71
N PHE A 345 -23.53 3.92 16.37
CA PHE A 345 -23.75 2.57 15.84
C PHE A 345 -24.38 1.67 16.89
N ASP A 346 -24.95 0.54 16.46
CA ASP A 346 -25.59 -0.40 17.37
C ASP A 346 -24.58 -1.17 18.22
N LEU A 347 -24.96 -1.49 19.46
CA LEU A 347 -24.23 -2.38 20.36
C LEU A 347 -25.23 -3.31 21.05
N PRO A 348 -24.86 -4.57 21.36
CA PRO A 348 -25.72 -5.44 22.16
C PRO A 348 -26.11 -4.74 23.47
N SER A 349 -27.37 -4.83 23.88
CA SER A 349 -27.89 -4.13 25.07
C SER A 349 -27.25 -4.54 26.40
N LYS A 350 -26.46 -5.63 26.41
CA LYS A 350 -25.60 -6.08 27.52
C LYS A 350 -24.20 -5.44 27.53
N VAL A 351 -23.81 -4.76 26.45
CA VAL A 351 -22.54 -4.04 26.27
C VAL A 351 -22.77 -2.57 26.58
N SER A 352 -23.70 -1.92 25.86
CA SER A 352 -24.10 -0.54 26.13
C SER A 352 -25.51 -0.29 25.62
N ARG A 353 -26.21 0.67 26.26
CA ARG A 353 -27.46 1.27 25.75
C ARG A 353 -27.28 2.76 25.43
N ARG A 354 -26.05 3.29 25.51
CA ARG A 354 -25.69 4.66 25.13
C ARG A 354 -25.36 4.73 23.64
N THR A 355 -26.32 4.32 22.82
CA THR A 355 -26.17 4.26 21.36
C THR A 355 -27.27 5.03 20.66
N SER A 356 -26.98 5.54 19.47
CA SER A 356 -27.94 6.16 18.54
C SER A 356 -29.06 5.23 18.05
N VAL A 357 -28.98 3.93 18.32
CA VAL A 357 -30.05 2.96 18.07
C VAL A 357 -30.96 2.82 19.29
N THR A 358 -30.39 2.73 20.50
CA THR A 358 -31.18 2.57 21.73
C THR A 358 -31.77 3.89 22.25
N LEU A 359 -31.07 5.00 22.05
CA LEU A 359 -31.49 6.36 22.37
C LEU A 359 -31.82 7.11 21.07
N PRO A 360 -32.49 8.28 21.12
CA PRO A 360 -32.67 9.13 19.94
C PRO A 360 -31.31 9.36 19.25
N PRO A 361 -31.23 9.27 17.91
CA PRO A 361 -32.32 9.27 16.93
C PRO A 361 -32.94 7.89 16.57
N HIS A 362 -32.61 6.80 17.27
CA HIS A 362 -33.03 5.42 16.97
C HIS A 362 -32.63 4.92 15.56
N ARG A 363 -31.43 5.28 15.10
CA ARG A 363 -30.83 4.97 13.80
C ARG A 363 -29.39 4.48 13.93
N ASN A 364 -28.96 3.56 13.08
CA ASN A 364 -27.55 3.11 13.04
C ASN A 364 -26.80 3.95 11.99
N LEU A 365 -26.41 5.15 12.40
CA LEU A 365 -25.90 6.21 11.53
C LEU A 365 -24.62 5.81 10.80
N VAL A 366 -23.71 5.08 11.47
CA VAL A 366 -22.48 4.54 10.86
C VAL A 366 -22.81 3.51 9.77
N LYS A 367 -23.74 2.58 10.04
CA LYS A 367 -24.16 1.59 9.05
C LYS A 367 -24.84 2.24 7.84
N GLU A 368 -25.73 3.20 8.07
CA GLU A 368 -26.40 3.96 7.00
C GLU A 368 -25.39 4.67 6.09
N LEU A 369 -24.38 5.34 6.66
CA LEU A 369 -23.30 5.99 5.89
C LEU A 369 -22.43 4.97 5.14
N PHE A 370 -22.08 3.85 5.77
CA PHE A 370 -21.25 2.81 5.16
C PHE A 370 -21.96 2.11 4.01
N ASP A 371 -23.27 1.89 4.11
CA ASP A 371 -24.07 1.28 3.06
C ASP A 371 -24.34 2.25 1.91
N ALA A 372 -24.55 3.55 2.21
CA ALA A 372 -24.60 4.59 1.18
C ALA A 372 -23.26 4.68 0.41
N ALA A 373 -22.12 4.65 1.10
CA ALA A 373 -20.81 4.62 0.46
C ALA A 373 -20.65 3.38 -0.44
N LYS A 374 -20.99 2.17 0.04
CA LYS A 374 -20.94 0.94 -0.78
C LYS A 374 -21.85 1.01 -2.02
N THR A 375 -23.02 1.64 -1.90
CA THR A 375 -24.07 1.68 -2.94
C THR A 375 -23.81 2.76 -4.00
N TYR A 376 -23.49 3.98 -3.58
CA TYR A 376 -23.43 5.15 -4.47
C TYR A 376 -22.01 5.57 -4.85
N GLN A 377 -21.02 5.30 -3.98
CA GLN A 377 -19.65 5.79 -4.12
C GLN A 377 -18.65 4.69 -3.74
N SER A 378 -18.75 3.53 -4.38
CA SER A 378 -18.12 2.27 -3.93
C SER A 378 -16.59 2.32 -3.80
N THR A 379 -15.94 3.27 -4.47
CA THR A 379 -14.50 3.57 -4.40
C THR A 379 -14.09 4.29 -3.11
N LEU A 380 -15.01 4.96 -2.40
CA LEU A 380 -14.73 5.56 -1.10
C LEU A 380 -14.47 4.48 -0.04
N ARG A 381 -13.28 4.53 0.56
CA ARG A 381 -12.91 3.65 1.67
C ARG A 381 -13.52 4.17 2.97
N ARG A 382 -13.96 3.24 3.82
CA ARG A 382 -14.79 3.53 5.00
C ARG A 382 -13.99 3.42 6.30
N GLY A 383 -13.71 4.54 6.94
CA GLY A 383 -13.01 4.63 8.21
C GLY A 383 -13.94 4.89 9.39
N THR A 384 -13.51 4.46 10.57
CA THR A 384 -14.17 4.73 11.86
C THR A 384 -13.17 5.32 12.83
N TYR A 385 -13.48 6.49 13.37
CA TYR A 385 -12.81 7.00 14.56
C TYR A 385 -13.42 6.37 15.81
N PHE A 386 -12.59 6.11 16.82
CA PHE A 386 -13.01 5.55 18.10
C PHE A 386 -12.16 6.08 19.28
N SER A 387 -12.79 6.79 20.21
CA SER A 387 -12.18 7.20 21.47
C SER A 387 -11.94 6.00 22.39
N VAL A 388 -10.69 5.78 22.80
CA VAL A 388 -10.34 4.72 23.78
C VAL A 388 -10.87 5.06 25.18
N PRO A 389 -10.52 6.22 25.78
CA PRO A 389 -11.10 6.64 27.04
C PRO A 389 -12.52 7.19 26.86
N GLU A 390 -13.27 7.23 27.97
CA GLU A 390 -14.53 7.96 28.11
C GLU A 390 -14.44 8.82 29.38
N TRP A 391 -14.74 10.12 29.30
CA TRP A 391 -14.53 11.05 30.42
C TRP A 391 -15.24 10.62 31.70
N PHE A 392 -16.49 10.15 31.56
CA PHE A 392 -17.41 9.97 32.69
C PHE A 392 -18.11 8.61 32.74
N HIS A 393 -17.57 7.59 32.06
CA HIS A 393 -18.10 6.24 32.15
C HIS A 393 -17.78 5.65 33.55
N PRO A 394 -18.76 5.12 34.30
CA PRO A 394 -18.55 4.61 35.67
C PRO A 394 -17.41 3.60 35.76
N ASP A 395 -17.48 2.55 34.94
CA ASP A 395 -16.53 1.43 34.98
C ASP A 395 -15.17 1.77 34.37
N TYR A 396 -15.02 2.96 33.76
CA TYR A 396 -13.70 3.45 33.31
C TYR A 396 -12.86 4.02 34.46
N ALA A 397 -13.45 4.34 35.63
CA ALA A 397 -12.73 4.92 36.76
C ALA A 397 -11.53 4.09 37.24
N LYS A 398 -11.60 2.75 37.07
CA LYS A 398 -10.49 1.80 37.33
C LYS A 398 -9.25 2.07 36.45
N TYR A 399 -9.47 2.61 35.26
CA TYR A 399 -8.48 2.83 34.20
C TYR A 399 -8.07 4.30 34.03
N GLY A 400 -8.71 5.21 34.76
CA GLY A 400 -8.60 6.63 34.51
C GLY A 400 -7.20 7.21 34.73
N PHE A 401 -6.82 8.19 33.92
CA PHE A 401 -5.50 8.82 33.93
C PHE A 401 -5.56 10.29 33.50
N GLY A 402 -4.84 11.18 34.19
CA GLY A 402 -4.82 12.61 33.85
C GLY A 402 -6.23 13.22 33.78
N ASP A 403 -6.56 13.85 32.65
CA ASP A 403 -7.88 14.43 32.36
C ASP A 403 -8.96 13.37 32.01
N TRP A 404 -8.62 12.08 32.04
CA TRP A 404 -9.50 10.95 31.71
C TRP A 404 -9.86 10.17 32.95
N SER A 405 -10.44 10.83 33.97
CA SER A 405 -10.69 10.21 35.27
C SER A 405 -11.66 9.01 35.23
N GLY A 406 -12.56 8.97 34.25
CA GLY A 406 -13.76 8.13 34.32
C GLY A 406 -14.64 8.53 35.50
N GLY A 407 -15.60 7.66 35.82
CA GLY A 407 -16.53 7.85 36.94
C GLY A 407 -17.63 8.86 36.65
N LEU A 408 -18.71 8.84 37.43
CA LEU A 408 -19.87 9.69 37.15
C LEU A 408 -19.54 11.19 37.25
N ALA A 409 -19.94 11.95 36.23
CA ALA A 409 -19.87 13.40 36.21
C ALA A 409 -20.65 14.02 37.39
N LYS A 410 -20.31 15.27 37.73
CA LYS A 410 -21.08 16.07 38.69
C LYS A 410 -21.65 17.30 38.00
N ASN A 411 -22.89 17.64 38.32
CA ASN A 411 -23.48 18.89 37.90
C ASN A 411 -22.62 20.05 38.47
N PRO A 412 -22.04 20.91 37.62
CA PRO A 412 -21.06 21.91 38.07
C PRO A 412 -21.71 23.12 38.74
N PHE A 413 -23.05 23.14 38.86
CA PHE A 413 -23.84 24.15 39.53
C PHE A 413 -24.36 23.66 40.89
N THR A 414 -24.79 22.39 40.98
CA THR A 414 -25.38 21.80 42.20
C THR A 414 -24.46 20.82 42.94
N ASN A 415 -23.33 20.43 42.34
CA ASN A 415 -22.40 19.40 42.82
C ASN A 415 -23.02 17.99 43.00
N GLN A 416 -24.23 17.77 42.47
CA GLN A 416 -24.91 16.48 42.49
C GLN A 416 -24.33 15.54 41.41
N THR A 417 -24.22 14.25 41.72
CA THR A 417 -23.81 13.23 40.75
C THR A 417 -24.86 13.09 39.64
N ILE A 418 -24.43 13.15 38.37
CA ILE A 418 -25.28 12.98 37.20
C ILE A 418 -25.30 11.49 36.80
N PRO A 419 -26.47 10.85 36.57
CA PRO A 419 -26.54 9.50 36.01
C PRO A 419 -25.98 9.44 34.58
N TYR A 420 -25.25 8.37 34.25
CA TYR A 420 -24.76 8.14 32.88
C TYR A 420 -25.89 7.51 32.03
N THR A 421 -26.46 8.28 31.09
CA THR A 421 -27.62 7.83 30.30
C THR A 421 -27.22 6.70 29.37
N GLY A 422 -28.03 5.64 29.33
CA GLY A 422 -27.73 4.42 28.57
C GLY A 422 -26.71 3.49 29.25
N TYR A 423 -26.33 3.74 30.51
CA TYR A 423 -25.40 2.88 31.26
C TYR A 423 -25.88 1.42 31.35
N VAL A 424 -24.90 0.53 31.23
CA VAL A 424 -24.99 -0.91 31.46
C VAL A 424 -23.75 -1.26 32.29
N PRO A 425 -23.89 -1.76 33.53
CA PRO A 425 -22.74 -2.15 34.33
C PRO A 425 -21.97 -3.29 33.67
N VAL A 426 -20.67 -3.10 33.49
CA VAL A 426 -19.75 -4.12 32.96
C VAL A 426 -18.73 -4.54 34.02
N LYS A 427 -18.21 -5.77 33.92
CA LYS A 427 -17.22 -6.28 34.88
C LYS A 427 -15.84 -5.70 34.58
N ASP A 428 -15.50 -5.57 33.30
CA ASP A 428 -14.28 -4.91 32.86
C ASP A 428 -14.53 -4.07 31.60
N TYR A 429 -14.38 -2.75 31.70
CA TYR A 429 -14.58 -1.82 30.58
C TYR A 429 -13.76 -2.20 29.33
N LEU A 430 -12.56 -2.77 29.48
CA LEU A 430 -11.74 -3.14 28.32
C LEU A 430 -12.29 -4.38 27.59
N GLU A 431 -12.62 -5.43 28.34
CA GLU A 431 -13.07 -6.73 27.78
C GLU A 431 -14.55 -6.72 27.39
N ASP A 432 -15.42 -6.06 28.17
CA ASP A 432 -16.87 -6.12 28.01
C ASP A 432 -17.45 -4.96 27.18
N LEU A 433 -16.75 -3.82 27.08
CA LEU A 433 -17.19 -2.63 26.33
C LEU A 433 -16.26 -2.28 25.17
N LEU A 434 -14.98 -1.96 25.45
CA LEU A 434 -14.04 -1.44 24.46
C LEU A 434 -13.81 -2.44 23.31
N LEU A 435 -13.44 -3.68 23.63
CA LEU A 435 -13.16 -4.71 22.63
C LEU A 435 -14.40 -5.09 21.79
N PRO A 436 -15.58 -5.39 22.36
CA PRO A 436 -16.79 -5.65 21.58
C PRO A 436 -17.22 -4.48 20.69
N SER A 437 -16.98 -3.25 21.12
CA SER A 437 -17.26 -2.06 20.30
C SER A 437 -16.38 -2.01 19.05
N MET A 438 -15.06 -2.17 19.20
CA MET A 438 -14.13 -2.22 18.07
C MET A 438 -14.41 -3.39 17.12
N GLN A 439 -14.73 -4.57 17.67
CA GLN A 439 -15.13 -5.76 16.90
C GLN A 439 -16.42 -5.53 16.09
N THR A 440 -17.40 -4.82 16.68
CA THR A 440 -18.65 -4.49 15.99
C THR A 440 -18.40 -3.55 14.81
N LEU A 441 -17.57 -2.51 14.99
CA LEU A 441 -17.16 -1.61 13.92
C LEU A 441 -16.41 -2.34 12.79
N ALA A 442 -15.44 -3.18 13.14
CA ALA A 442 -14.76 -4.04 12.18
C ALA A 442 -15.74 -4.90 11.37
N GLY A 443 -16.76 -5.47 12.03
CA GLY A 443 -17.83 -6.25 11.40
C GLY A 443 -18.74 -5.45 10.45
N LEU A 444 -18.94 -4.15 10.66
CA LEU A 444 -19.65 -3.26 9.72
C LEU A 444 -18.84 -3.01 8.42
N GLY A 445 -17.54 -3.30 8.45
CA GLY A 445 -16.64 -3.26 7.31
C GLY A 445 -15.61 -2.13 7.34
N THR A 446 -15.24 -1.62 8.52
CA THR A 446 -14.15 -0.64 8.72
C THR A 446 -12.90 -1.02 7.93
N GLU A 447 -12.32 -0.03 7.27
CA GLU A 447 -11.05 -0.11 6.53
C GLU A 447 -9.93 0.73 7.17
N ILE A 448 -10.29 1.73 7.99
CA ILE A 448 -9.38 2.56 8.79
C ILE A 448 -9.91 2.61 10.22
N MET A 449 -9.18 2.07 11.20
CA MET A 449 -9.50 2.25 12.61
C MET A 449 -8.67 3.40 13.19
N TRP A 450 -9.29 4.57 13.29
CA TRP A 450 -8.63 5.79 13.73
C TRP A 450 -8.86 5.98 15.24
N TYR A 451 -7.87 5.61 16.05
CA TYR A 451 -7.98 5.72 17.49
C TYR A 451 -7.70 7.14 17.97
N ASP A 452 -8.08 7.44 19.21
CA ASP A 452 -7.64 8.68 19.84
C ASP A 452 -7.25 8.50 21.31
N ILE A 453 -6.38 9.41 21.77
CA ILE A 453 -5.76 9.52 23.09
C ILE A 453 -4.88 8.35 23.51
N GLY A 454 -5.33 7.11 23.31
CA GLY A 454 -4.68 5.89 23.80
C GLY A 454 -5.04 5.60 25.27
N GLY A 455 -4.04 5.23 26.07
CA GLY A 455 -4.25 4.73 27.43
C GLY A 455 -4.50 3.21 27.49
N PRO A 456 -5.10 2.70 28.59
CA PRO A 456 -5.41 1.27 28.75
C PRO A 456 -6.28 0.74 27.59
N ASN A 457 -5.85 -0.35 26.97
CA ASN A 457 -6.43 -0.85 25.73
C ASN A 457 -6.25 -2.38 25.58
N LEU A 458 -6.97 -2.97 24.62
CA LEU A 458 -6.78 -4.34 24.13
C LEU A 458 -6.43 -4.36 22.64
N THR A 459 -5.70 -3.33 22.16
CA THR A 459 -5.46 -3.09 20.74
C THR A 459 -4.72 -4.26 20.08
N ALA A 460 -3.74 -4.87 20.75
CA ALA A 460 -3.03 -6.02 20.17
C ALA A 460 -3.94 -7.23 19.96
N GLN A 461 -4.89 -7.47 20.87
CA GLN A 461 -5.88 -8.56 20.76
C GLN A 461 -6.89 -8.29 19.65
N PHE A 462 -7.40 -7.05 19.58
CA PHE A 462 -8.29 -6.61 18.50
C PHE A 462 -7.61 -6.70 17.13
N ALA A 463 -6.44 -6.07 16.98
CA ALA A 463 -5.72 -5.97 15.72
C ALA A 463 -5.32 -7.35 15.17
N ALA A 464 -4.89 -8.30 16.03
CA ALA A 464 -4.61 -9.67 15.60
C ALA A 464 -5.82 -10.32 14.93
N SER A 465 -6.98 -10.29 15.61
CA SER A 465 -8.22 -10.87 15.09
C SER A 465 -8.72 -10.15 13.83
N TRP A 466 -8.63 -8.82 13.80
CA TRP A 466 -9.12 -8.00 12.69
C TRP A 466 -8.25 -8.17 11.44
N TYR A 467 -6.93 -8.06 11.57
CA TYR A 467 -6.00 -8.19 10.45
C TYR A 467 -6.06 -9.58 9.80
N ASN A 468 -6.13 -10.65 10.61
CA ASN A 468 -6.26 -12.01 10.09
C ASN A 468 -7.57 -12.21 9.32
N SER A 469 -8.71 -11.82 9.91
CA SER A 469 -10.03 -11.94 9.27
C SER A 469 -10.15 -11.11 7.99
N VAL A 470 -9.56 -9.91 7.96
CA VAL A 470 -9.47 -9.08 6.76
C VAL A 470 -8.61 -9.75 5.69
N ALA A 471 -7.44 -10.28 6.06
CA ALA A 471 -6.49 -10.88 5.13
C ALA A 471 -7.07 -12.14 4.46
N GLU A 472 -7.86 -12.95 5.17
CA GLU A 472 -8.62 -14.09 4.61
C GLU A 472 -9.56 -13.67 3.48
N SER A 473 -10.10 -12.45 3.51
CA SER A 473 -10.94 -11.88 2.47
C SER A 473 -10.18 -11.17 1.34
N GLY A 474 -8.84 -11.23 1.33
CA GLY A 474 -7.99 -10.55 0.35
C GLY A 474 -8.01 -9.02 0.48
N ARG A 475 -8.46 -8.48 1.61
CA ARG A 475 -8.56 -7.04 1.87
C ARG A 475 -7.34 -6.53 2.63
N GLN A 476 -7.22 -5.20 2.68
CA GLN A 476 -6.20 -4.48 3.43
C GLN A 476 -6.87 -3.39 4.27
N VAL A 477 -6.44 -3.22 5.51
CA VAL A 477 -6.93 -2.20 6.46
C VAL A 477 -5.76 -1.46 7.10
N THR A 478 -6.04 -0.46 7.93
CA THR A 478 -4.98 0.25 8.66
C THR A 478 -5.46 0.84 9.99
N MET A 479 -4.54 1.09 10.93
CA MET A 479 -4.81 1.85 12.16
C MET A 479 -3.74 2.89 12.46
N ASN A 480 -4.12 3.97 13.15
CA ASN A 480 -3.21 5.05 13.51
C ASN A 480 -2.39 4.78 14.79
N ASN A 481 -1.46 5.69 15.11
CA ASN A 481 -0.57 5.61 16.27
C ASN A 481 -1.19 6.04 17.63
N ARG A 482 -2.48 6.34 17.70
CA ARG A 482 -3.16 6.75 18.95
C ARG A 482 -3.84 5.57 19.66
N CYS A 483 -3.61 4.35 19.20
CA CYS A 483 -4.23 3.12 19.69
C CYS A 483 -3.52 2.50 20.92
N GLY A 484 -2.57 3.21 21.54
CA GLY A 484 -1.66 2.67 22.56
C GLY A 484 -0.53 1.78 22.02
N LEU A 485 -0.43 1.64 20.70
CA LEU A 485 0.68 1.03 19.96
C LEU A 485 1.16 2.02 18.89
N PRO A 486 2.33 1.83 18.26
CA PRO A 486 2.79 2.71 17.18
C PRO A 486 1.86 2.79 15.97
N GLY A 487 0.94 1.83 15.79
CA GLY A 487 0.07 1.73 14.61
C GLY A 487 0.83 1.66 13.29
N ASP A 488 0.14 1.86 12.18
CA ASP A 488 0.73 1.87 10.84
C ASP A 488 1.23 3.27 10.44
N LEU A 489 0.53 4.32 10.89
CA LEU A 489 0.79 5.72 10.53
C LEU A 489 0.84 6.67 11.73
N ASP A 490 1.63 7.74 11.62
CA ASP A 490 1.67 8.85 12.58
C ASP A 490 0.57 9.90 12.32
N THR A 491 0.00 10.52 13.36
CA THR A 491 -1.12 11.49 13.21
C THR A 491 -0.82 12.89 13.78
N PRO A 492 0.01 13.70 13.11
CA PRO A 492 0.22 15.10 13.48
C PRO A 492 -1.07 15.92 13.33
N GLU A 493 -1.55 16.46 14.44
CA GLU A 493 -2.76 17.29 14.52
C GLU A 493 -2.40 18.78 14.47
N TYR A 494 -3.18 19.58 13.71
CA TYR A 494 -2.90 20.99 13.38
C TYR A 494 -1.39 21.29 13.19
N PRO A 495 -0.67 20.60 12.28
CA PRO A 495 0.79 20.74 12.16
C PRO A 495 1.18 22.17 11.75
N ARG A 496 1.58 22.97 12.74
CA ARG A 496 2.08 24.35 12.55
C ARG A 496 3.46 24.40 11.87
N SER A 497 4.11 23.25 11.73
CA SER A 497 5.37 23.02 11.03
C SER A 497 5.33 21.65 10.34
N SER A 498 6.09 21.48 9.25
CA SER A 498 6.28 20.20 8.56
C SER A 498 6.60 19.08 9.55
N PRO A 499 5.81 18.00 9.64
CA PRO A 499 6.18 16.85 10.45
C PRO A 499 7.49 16.26 9.89
N PRO A 500 8.44 15.83 10.74
CA PRO A 500 9.74 15.38 10.27
C PRO A 500 9.62 14.06 9.50
N VAL A 501 9.63 14.15 8.17
CA VAL A 501 9.62 13.01 7.21
C VAL A 501 10.82 12.07 7.41
N ALA A 502 11.81 12.50 8.20
CA ALA A 502 13.03 11.79 8.62
C ALA A 502 12.85 10.33 9.09
N ARG A 503 11.64 9.89 9.50
CA ARG A 503 11.37 8.49 9.88
C ARG A 503 10.96 7.58 8.71
N GLY A 504 10.64 8.16 7.55
CA GLY A 504 10.10 7.48 6.36
C GLY A 504 8.76 6.75 6.58
N ARG A 505 8.16 6.84 7.77
CA ARG A 505 6.89 6.18 8.11
C ARG A 505 5.73 6.94 7.49
N LYS A 506 4.62 6.26 7.19
CA LYS A 506 3.41 6.95 6.71
C LYS A 506 2.86 7.82 7.83
N TRP A 507 2.26 8.94 7.46
CA TRP A 507 1.58 9.83 8.38
C TRP A 507 0.38 10.49 7.71
N GLU A 508 -0.51 11.05 8.52
CA GLU A 508 -1.73 11.72 8.12
C GLU A 508 -1.96 12.95 9.00
N ALA A 509 -1.95 14.14 8.40
CA ALA A 509 -2.33 15.35 9.11
C ALA A 509 -3.85 15.47 9.18
N ASN A 510 -4.34 15.93 10.32
CA ASN A 510 -5.76 16.21 10.53
C ASN A 510 -5.96 17.60 11.18
N LEU A 511 -7.05 18.27 10.77
CA LEU A 511 -7.52 19.56 11.29
C LEU A 511 -8.94 19.84 10.79
N GLY A 512 -9.65 20.71 11.51
CA GLY A 512 -10.98 21.25 11.15
C GLY A 512 -10.99 22.16 9.93
N MET A 513 -12.12 22.14 9.22
CA MET A 513 -12.53 23.26 8.35
C MET A 513 -12.93 24.48 9.18
N ASP A 514 -13.55 24.28 10.35
CA ASP A 514 -13.60 25.28 11.41
C ASP A 514 -12.17 25.48 11.98
N PRO A 515 -11.61 26.70 12.01
CA PRO A 515 -10.26 26.94 12.53
C PRO A 515 -10.13 26.80 14.06
N TYR A 516 -11.22 26.57 14.80
CA TYR A 516 -11.28 26.54 16.26
C TYR A 516 -11.83 25.23 16.85
N SER A 517 -12.31 24.29 16.03
CA SER A 517 -13.08 23.12 16.47
C SER A 517 -13.06 22.00 15.43
N TYR A 518 -13.37 20.77 15.83
CA TYR A 518 -13.77 19.72 14.89
C TYR A 518 -15.30 19.63 14.83
N GLY A 519 -15.95 19.44 15.98
CA GLY A 519 -17.40 19.44 16.08
C GLY A 519 -18.01 20.82 15.76
N TYR A 520 -19.24 20.83 15.26
CA TYR A 520 -19.97 22.05 14.88
C TYR A 520 -19.96 23.12 15.99
N ASN A 521 -19.43 24.31 15.68
CA ASN A 521 -19.42 25.46 16.58
C ASN A 521 -20.23 26.63 16.00
N ALA A 522 -21.43 26.87 16.53
CA ALA A 522 -22.29 27.98 16.14
C ALA A 522 -21.73 29.38 16.48
N ALA A 523 -20.63 29.46 17.23
CA ALA A 523 -19.90 30.71 17.45
C ALA A 523 -18.92 31.05 16.30
N THR A 524 -18.59 30.10 15.42
CA THR A 524 -17.71 30.32 14.27
C THR A 524 -18.52 30.91 13.11
N PRO A 525 -18.16 32.11 12.58
CA PRO A 525 -18.85 32.68 11.43
C PRO A 525 -18.42 31.98 10.13
N ASP A 526 -19.35 31.80 9.19
CA ASP A 526 -19.12 31.17 7.87
C ASP A 526 -17.85 31.65 7.15
N SER A 527 -17.51 32.94 7.28
CA SER A 527 -16.31 33.55 6.67
C SER A 527 -14.97 33.12 7.29
N ALA A 528 -14.97 32.45 8.45
CA ALA A 528 -13.78 31.93 9.11
C ALA A 528 -13.44 30.48 8.69
N TYR A 529 -14.40 29.75 8.11
CA TYR A 529 -14.17 28.38 7.63
C TYR A 529 -13.13 28.32 6.51
N MET A 530 -12.44 27.19 6.42
CA MET A 530 -11.40 26.96 5.42
C MET A 530 -11.95 27.02 4.00
N ASN A 531 -11.48 27.99 3.20
CA ASN A 531 -11.86 28.11 1.80
C ASN A 531 -11.08 27.15 0.88
N ALA A 532 -11.57 26.96 -0.35
CA ALA A 532 -10.98 26.03 -1.33
C ALA A 532 -9.49 26.26 -1.62
N SER A 533 -9.04 27.52 -1.68
CA SER A 533 -7.61 27.85 -1.86
C SER A 533 -6.76 27.31 -0.71
N LYS A 534 -7.28 27.37 0.52
CA LYS A 534 -6.58 26.87 1.71
C LYS A 534 -6.64 25.34 1.81
N ILE A 535 -7.74 24.71 1.39
CA ILE A 535 -7.82 23.24 1.26
C ILE A 535 -6.75 22.75 0.28
N VAL A 536 -6.73 23.29 -0.95
CA VAL A 536 -5.81 22.87 -2.03
C VAL A 536 -4.34 23.09 -1.67
N THR A 537 -3.98 24.28 -1.18
CA THR A 537 -2.59 24.55 -0.77
C THR A 537 -2.14 23.70 0.41
N THR A 538 -3.04 23.35 1.34
CA THR A 538 -2.73 22.46 2.47
C THR A 538 -2.58 21.01 1.99
N LEU A 539 -3.45 20.53 1.10
CA LEU A 539 -3.35 19.19 0.49
C LEU A 539 -1.98 19.00 -0.18
N VAL A 540 -1.57 19.92 -1.06
CA VAL A 540 -0.29 19.86 -1.77
C VAL A 540 0.91 19.91 -0.80
N ASP A 541 0.82 20.72 0.26
CA ASP A 541 1.84 20.79 1.30
C ASP A 541 2.00 19.46 2.06
N MET A 542 0.90 18.76 2.38
CA MET A 542 0.96 17.44 3.02
C MET A 542 1.45 16.34 2.07
N VAL A 543 0.98 16.35 0.81
CA VAL A 543 1.32 15.36 -0.22
C VAL A 543 2.81 15.37 -0.56
N SER A 544 3.40 16.55 -0.79
CA SER A 544 4.84 16.71 -1.05
C SER A 544 5.74 16.13 0.06
N LYS A 545 5.25 16.18 1.31
CA LYS A 545 5.91 15.66 2.51
C LYS A 545 5.54 14.19 2.81
N GLY A 546 4.84 13.52 1.88
CA GLY A 546 4.49 12.09 1.94
C GLY A 546 3.26 11.75 2.79
N GLY A 547 2.62 12.75 3.39
CA GLY A 547 1.44 12.59 4.23
C GLY A 547 0.18 12.23 3.44
N ASN A 548 -0.88 11.93 4.20
CA ASN A 548 -2.25 12.21 3.77
C ASN A 548 -2.76 13.46 4.51
N PHE A 549 -3.85 14.04 4.00
CA PHE A 549 -4.61 15.11 4.61
C PHE A 549 -6.03 14.61 4.88
N LEU A 550 -6.40 14.55 6.16
CA LEU A 550 -7.70 14.17 6.67
C LEU A 550 -8.41 15.43 7.19
N LEU A 551 -9.23 16.03 6.34
CA LEU A 551 -9.88 17.32 6.62
C LEU A 551 -11.24 17.10 7.28
N ASP A 552 -11.44 17.70 8.45
CA ASP A 552 -12.67 17.51 9.23
C ASP A 552 -13.78 18.51 8.90
N ILE A 553 -15.01 17.99 8.85
CA ILE A 553 -16.25 18.77 8.87
C ILE A 553 -17.02 18.54 10.17
N GLY A 554 -17.73 19.58 10.62
CA GLY A 554 -18.60 19.54 11.80
C GLY A 554 -20.08 19.69 11.44
N PRO A 555 -20.82 18.60 11.16
CA PRO A 555 -22.25 18.66 10.90
C PRO A 555 -23.07 19.06 12.14
N LYS A 556 -24.22 19.71 11.91
CA LYS A 556 -25.15 20.14 12.96
C LYS A 556 -25.91 18.95 13.56
N ALA A 557 -26.55 19.10 14.72
CA ALA A 557 -27.31 18.02 15.38
C ALA A 557 -28.44 17.37 14.56
N ASP A 558 -28.95 18.04 13.52
CA ASP A 558 -29.90 17.45 12.57
C ASP A 558 -29.22 16.63 11.47
N GLY A 559 -27.90 16.71 11.31
CA GLY A 559 -27.13 16.02 10.27
C GLY A 559 -26.93 16.84 8.99
N SER A 560 -27.36 18.10 8.96
CA SER A 560 -26.98 19.04 7.90
C SER A 560 -25.51 19.46 8.03
N ILE A 561 -24.79 19.47 6.91
CA ILE A 561 -23.41 19.98 6.82
C ILE A 561 -23.46 21.50 6.69
N VAL A 562 -22.45 22.22 7.18
CA VAL A 562 -22.42 23.69 7.06
C VAL A 562 -22.18 24.05 5.59
N GLU A 563 -23.00 24.96 5.03
CA GLU A 563 -22.93 25.31 3.60
C GLU A 563 -21.56 25.88 3.19
N ALA A 564 -20.89 26.60 4.11
CA ALA A 564 -19.52 27.07 3.91
C ALA A 564 -18.52 25.91 3.70
N GLU A 565 -18.65 24.82 4.48
CA GLU A 565 -17.83 23.62 4.33
C GLU A 565 -18.13 22.92 3.00
N ALA A 566 -19.41 22.63 2.74
CA ALA A 566 -19.84 21.91 1.56
C ALA A 566 -19.46 22.64 0.25
N LYS A 567 -19.62 23.97 0.23
CA LYS A 567 -19.21 24.80 -0.90
C LYS A 567 -17.69 24.79 -1.12
N ALA A 568 -16.90 25.00 -0.06
CA ALA A 568 -15.44 25.04 -0.18
C ALA A 568 -14.86 23.67 -0.58
N LEU A 569 -15.43 22.57 -0.09
CA LEU A 569 -15.07 21.21 -0.50
C LEU A 569 -15.34 20.96 -1.99
N ARG A 570 -16.51 21.33 -2.51
CA ARG A 570 -16.82 21.22 -3.95
C ARG A 570 -15.92 22.09 -4.81
N GLU A 571 -15.68 23.34 -4.40
CA GLU A 571 -14.79 24.27 -5.10
C GLU A 571 -13.33 23.76 -5.15
N ALA A 572 -12.85 23.12 -4.08
CA ALA A 572 -11.55 22.47 -4.04
C ALA A 572 -11.52 21.21 -4.94
N GLY A 573 -12.56 20.38 -4.87
CA GLY A 573 -12.71 19.17 -5.68
C GLY A 573 -12.63 19.44 -7.19
N VAL A 574 -13.22 20.53 -7.67
CA VAL A 574 -13.09 20.98 -9.07
C VAL A 574 -11.63 21.13 -9.49
N TRP A 575 -10.77 21.71 -8.64
CA TRP A 575 -9.33 21.83 -8.95
C TRP A 575 -8.60 20.49 -8.79
N ILE A 576 -8.88 19.72 -7.73
CA ILE A 576 -8.24 18.42 -7.47
C ILE A 576 -8.47 17.45 -8.65
N LYS A 577 -9.66 17.48 -9.24
CA LYS A 577 -10.08 16.67 -10.39
C LYS A 577 -9.30 16.95 -11.68
N GLU A 578 -8.73 18.15 -11.82
CA GLU A 578 -7.87 18.53 -12.95
C GLU A 578 -6.40 18.12 -12.72
N HIS A 579 -6.02 17.77 -11.49
CA HIS A 579 -4.63 17.49 -11.06
C HIS A 579 -4.38 16.09 -10.46
N PRO A 580 -5.12 15.01 -10.81
CA PRO A 580 -5.09 13.75 -10.06
C PRO A 580 -3.71 13.05 -10.08
N GLU A 581 -2.97 13.13 -11.19
CA GLU A 581 -1.63 12.52 -11.32
C GLU A 581 -0.57 13.17 -10.41
N ALA A 582 -0.76 14.43 -10.03
CA ALA A 582 0.12 15.18 -9.13
C ALA A 582 -0.35 15.12 -7.67
N ILE A 583 -1.33 14.26 -7.37
CA ILE A 583 -1.86 14.09 -6.02
C ILE A 583 -1.81 12.61 -5.67
N TYR A 584 -2.67 11.80 -6.28
CA TYR A 584 -2.79 10.38 -5.99
C TYR A 584 -1.58 9.60 -6.51
N GLY A 585 -1.17 8.54 -5.81
CA GLY A 585 0.00 7.74 -6.19
C GLY A 585 1.38 8.39 -5.98
N THR A 586 1.45 9.72 -5.81
CA THR A 586 2.72 10.43 -5.60
C THR A 586 3.46 10.00 -4.33
N LYS A 587 4.76 10.26 -4.29
CA LYS A 587 5.72 9.88 -3.24
C LYS A 587 6.53 11.14 -2.90
N THR A 588 6.98 11.24 -1.65
CA THR A 588 7.80 12.38 -1.23
C THR A 588 9.16 12.33 -1.91
N TRP A 589 9.65 13.46 -2.42
CA TRP A 589 11.03 13.53 -2.90
C TRP A 589 11.97 13.62 -1.70
N TRP A 590 12.94 12.71 -1.61
CA TRP A 590 13.77 12.59 -0.40
C TRP A 590 14.88 13.65 -0.33
N VAL A 591 15.34 14.18 -1.47
CA VAL A 591 16.44 15.16 -1.50
C VAL A 591 15.97 16.52 -0.96
N ASN A 592 14.82 17.00 -1.41
CA ASN A 592 14.14 18.16 -0.86
C ASN A 592 12.61 18.07 -1.09
N GLN A 593 11.81 18.67 -0.21
CA GLN A 593 10.35 18.64 -0.29
C GLN A 593 9.75 20.02 -0.59
N GLN A 594 10.50 21.08 -0.29
CA GLN A 594 10.04 22.46 -0.39
C GLN A 594 11.19 23.43 -0.65
N GLU A 595 10.92 24.49 -1.39
CA GLU A 595 11.87 25.57 -1.60
C GLU A 595 11.21 26.91 -1.29
N GLY A 596 11.83 27.66 -0.36
CA GLY A 596 11.21 28.81 0.27
C GLY A 596 9.86 28.47 0.93
N ALA A 597 8.95 29.43 0.91
CA ALA A 597 7.56 29.24 1.32
C ALA A 597 6.69 28.65 0.19
N ASP A 598 7.05 28.93 -1.07
CA ASP A 598 6.10 28.92 -2.19
C ASP A 598 6.26 27.72 -3.15
N THR A 599 7.36 26.97 -3.10
CA THR A 599 7.57 25.81 -3.99
C THR A 599 7.51 24.49 -3.21
N ARG A 600 6.91 23.44 -3.80
CA ARG A 600 6.95 22.05 -3.30
C ARG A 600 7.40 21.09 -4.39
N TYR A 601 7.78 19.88 -3.98
CA TYR A 601 8.22 18.80 -4.86
C TYR A 601 7.60 17.45 -4.47
N ALA A 602 7.34 16.60 -5.45
CA ALA A 602 6.96 15.20 -5.27
C ALA A 602 7.34 14.39 -6.52
N THR A 603 7.32 13.06 -6.44
CA THR A 603 7.58 12.17 -7.58
C THR A 603 6.52 11.07 -7.64
N SER A 604 6.10 10.62 -8.81
CA SER A 604 5.47 9.31 -9.00
C SER A 604 6.51 8.34 -9.61
N ASP A 605 6.06 7.19 -10.10
CA ASP A 605 6.91 6.28 -10.87
C ASP A 605 7.07 6.74 -12.33
N ASP A 606 6.18 7.62 -12.83
CA ASP A 606 6.15 8.12 -14.21
C ASP A 606 6.67 9.57 -14.38
N ALA A 607 6.70 10.37 -13.30
CA ALA A 607 7.06 11.78 -13.39
C ALA A 607 7.58 12.41 -12.09
N PHE A 608 8.40 13.45 -12.23
CA PHE A 608 8.74 14.40 -11.18
C PHE A 608 7.85 15.64 -11.26
N PHE A 609 7.30 16.10 -10.13
CA PHE A 609 6.35 17.22 -10.05
C PHE A 609 6.91 18.40 -9.26
N ILE A 610 6.69 19.61 -9.78
CA ILE A 610 7.03 20.88 -9.16
C ILE A 610 5.72 21.67 -8.99
N TYR A 611 5.46 22.12 -7.76
CA TYR A 611 4.22 22.82 -7.39
C TYR A 611 4.56 24.22 -6.92
N PHE A 612 3.81 25.22 -7.40
CA PHE A 612 3.92 26.61 -6.98
C PHE A 612 2.66 27.02 -6.23
N LEU A 613 2.79 27.37 -4.95
CA LEU A 613 1.70 27.81 -4.06
C LEU A 613 1.37 29.31 -4.22
N LYS A 614 2.05 29.99 -5.15
CA LYS A 614 1.76 31.33 -5.65
C LYS A 614 1.90 31.33 -7.16
N GLN A 615 1.21 32.25 -7.83
CA GLN A 615 1.19 32.36 -9.28
C GLN A 615 2.62 32.55 -9.84
N PRO A 616 3.16 31.57 -10.58
CA PRO A 616 4.50 31.67 -11.14
C PRO A 616 4.44 32.36 -12.49
N VAL A 617 5.22 33.43 -12.68
CA VAL A 617 5.23 34.19 -13.95
C VAL A 617 6.65 34.67 -14.28
N GLY A 618 6.99 34.65 -15.57
CA GLY A 618 8.33 34.99 -16.04
C GLY A 618 9.33 33.88 -15.76
N LYS A 619 10.53 34.25 -15.28
CA LYS A 619 11.62 33.29 -15.03
C LYS A 619 11.63 32.83 -13.58
N VAL A 620 11.33 31.56 -13.37
CA VAL A 620 11.44 30.90 -12.06
C VAL A 620 12.77 30.15 -12.01
N PHE A 621 13.55 30.39 -10.96
CA PHE A 621 14.83 29.74 -10.70
C PHE A 621 14.64 28.76 -9.54
N LEU A 622 15.11 27.52 -9.69
CA LEU A 622 15.02 26.48 -8.68
C LEU A 622 16.43 26.13 -8.20
N GLU A 623 16.70 26.38 -6.92
CA GLU A 623 17.95 26.06 -6.23
C GLU A 623 18.08 24.56 -5.93
N SER A 624 16.95 23.86 -5.80
CA SER A 624 16.93 22.42 -5.55
C SER A 624 17.47 21.64 -6.77
N PRO A 625 18.18 20.51 -6.56
CA PRO A 625 18.78 19.72 -7.63
C PRO A 625 17.72 18.84 -8.35
N VAL A 626 16.73 19.48 -8.96
CA VAL A 626 15.64 18.83 -9.70
C VAL A 626 16.22 17.87 -10.75
N PRO A 627 15.69 16.64 -10.90
CA PRO A 627 16.20 15.62 -11.82
C PRO A 627 15.83 15.89 -13.29
N TRP A 628 16.24 17.06 -13.80
CA TRP A 628 16.09 17.49 -15.20
C TRP A 628 17.41 17.36 -15.94
N VAL A 629 17.37 16.81 -17.16
CA VAL A 629 18.48 16.75 -18.12
C VAL A 629 18.16 17.47 -19.42
N GLU A 630 19.20 17.82 -20.18
CA GLU A 630 19.05 18.53 -21.45
C GLU A 630 18.25 17.70 -22.46
N GLY A 631 17.14 18.26 -22.96
CA GLY A 631 16.18 17.57 -23.83
C GLY A 631 14.88 17.14 -23.15
N ASP A 632 14.82 17.13 -21.81
CA ASP A 632 13.59 16.84 -21.07
C ASP A 632 12.52 17.93 -21.30
N LYS A 633 11.26 17.49 -21.46
CA LYS A 633 10.11 18.38 -21.62
C LYS A 633 9.43 18.62 -20.29
N VAL A 634 9.48 19.85 -19.80
CA VAL A 634 8.64 20.29 -18.67
C VAL A 634 7.25 20.63 -19.21
N THR A 635 6.21 19.98 -18.69
CA THR A 635 4.82 20.16 -19.12
C THR A 635 3.92 20.65 -18.00
N VAL A 636 2.95 21.51 -18.32
CA VAL A 636 1.89 21.96 -17.39
C VAL A 636 0.96 20.79 -17.06
N VAL A 637 0.60 20.66 -15.78
CA VAL A 637 -0.40 19.69 -15.29
C VAL A 637 -1.69 20.45 -14.97
N GLY A 638 -2.82 19.89 -15.41
CA GLY A 638 -4.17 20.42 -15.13
C GLY A 638 -4.44 21.84 -15.64
N GLY A 639 -5.44 22.48 -15.00
CA GLY A 639 -5.97 23.79 -15.39
C GLY A 639 -6.49 23.84 -16.83
N LYS A 640 -6.49 25.04 -17.43
CA LYS A 640 -6.95 25.28 -18.80
C LYS A 640 -5.92 24.96 -19.89
N ARG A 641 -4.71 24.53 -19.52
CA ARG A 641 -3.57 24.30 -20.45
C ARG A 641 -2.74 23.04 -20.14
N PRO A 642 -3.35 21.88 -19.84
CA PRO A 642 -2.60 20.66 -19.54
C PRO A 642 -1.76 20.23 -20.74
N GLY A 643 -0.57 19.69 -20.49
CA GLY A 643 0.35 19.17 -21.50
C GLY A 643 1.13 20.22 -22.30
N VAL A 644 0.89 21.53 -22.09
CA VAL A 644 1.69 22.58 -22.73
C VAL A 644 3.14 22.49 -22.23
N VAL A 645 4.09 22.40 -23.17
CA VAL A 645 5.52 22.40 -22.86
C VAL A 645 5.98 23.84 -22.59
N ILE A 646 6.71 24.05 -21.49
CA ILE A 646 7.30 25.35 -21.14
C ILE A 646 8.80 25.38 -21.43
N GLY A 647 9.38 26.59 -21.49
CA GLY A 647 10.83 26.75 -21.61
C GLY A 647 11.53 26.25 -20.34
N SER A 648 12.51 25.37 -20.49
CA SER A 648 13.32 24.84 -19.39
C SER A 648 14.79 24.73 -19.81
N ARG A 649 15.71 25.17 -18.96
CA ARG A 649 17.17 25.06 -19.16
C ARG A 649 17.91 25.05 -17.82
N LYS A 650 19.17 24.63 -17.80
CA LYS A 650 20.09 24.96 -16.71
C LYS A 650 20.75 26.32 -16.91
N ASP A 651 20.96 27.08 -15.84
CA ASP A 651 21.78 28.30 -15.87
C ASP A 651 23.28 28.00 -15.67
N VAL A 652 24.10 29.05 -15.65
CA VAL A 652 25.56 28.95 -15.47
C VAL A 652 25.98 28.35 -14.12
N ASN A 653 25.08 28.32 -13.13
CA ASN A 653 25.30 27.70 -11.82
C ASN A 653 24.68 26.29 -11.73
N GLY A 654 24.10 25.77 -12.82
CA GLY A 654 23.45 24.46 -12.88
C GLY A 654 22.01 24.43 -12.35
N ARG A 655 21.42 25.57 -11.96
CA ARG A 655 20.05 25.66 -11.46
C ARG A 655 19.04 25.48 -12.58
N LEU A 656 17.93 24.81 -12.31
CA LEU A 656 16.84 24.70 -13.29
C LEU A 656 16.11 26.05 -13.39
N VAL A 657 16.01 26.59 -14.59
CA VAL A 657 15.24 27.80 -14.89
C VAL A 657 14.07 27.45 -15.79
N LEU A 658 12.88 27.84 -15.34
CA LEU A 658 11.62 27.67 -16.06
C LEU A 658 11.15 29.04 -16.57
N ASP A 659 10.81 29.14 -17.86
CA ASP A 659 10.21 30.33 -18.45
C ASP A 659 8.69 30.10 -18.56
N ILE A 660 7.93 30.70 -17.63
CA ILE A 660 6.46 30.54 -17.53
C ILE A 660 5.78 31.79 -18.08
N ALA A 661 5.04 31.62 -19.18
CA ALA A 661 4.30 32.69 -19.83
C ALA A 661 3.07 33.12 -19.03
N GLU A 662 2.68 34.40 -19.16
CA GLU A 662 1.51 35.00 -18.51
C GLU A 662 0.23 34.19 -18.73
N ASP A 663 0.02 33.69 -19.95
CA ASP A 663 -1.17 32.93 -20.34
C ASP A 663 -1.19 31.48 -19.83
N ILE A 664 -0.05 30.98 -19.33
CA ILE A 664 0.06 29.75 -18.53
C ILE A 664 -0.13 30.07 -17.05
N ALA A 665 0.46 31.15 -16.55
CA ALA A 665 0.26 31.63 -15.19
C ALA A 665 -1.22 31.96 -14.89
N GLN A 666 -1.99 32.38 -15.89
CA GLN A 666 -3.44 32.64 -15.78
C GLN A 666 -4.32 31.41 -16.12
N ALA A 667 -3.74 30.28 -16.52
CA ALA A 667 -4.49 29.09 -16.92
C ALA A 667 -5.05 28.28 -15.75
N ASP A 668 -4.56 28.52 -14.53
CA ASP A 668 -4.96 27.81 -13.31
C ASP A 668 -4.96 28.76 -12.08
N LYS A 669 -5.34 28.25 -10.91
CA LYS A 669 -5.56 28.98 -9.66
C LYS A 669 -5.07 28.20 -8.43
N TRP A 670 -4.75 28.92 -7.36
CA TRP A 670 -4.36 28.41 -6.04
C TRP A 670 -3.01 27.69 -5.98
N VAL A 671 -2.79 26.66 -6.80
CA VAL A 671 -1.50 25.98 -6.97
C VAL A 671 -1.30 25.67 -8.43
N TRP A 672 -0.13 25.99 -8.98
CA TRP A 672 0.24 25.69 -10.37
C TRP A 672 1.22 24.53 -10.38
N ILE A 673 1.05 23.56 -11.28
CA ILE A 673 1.85 22.35 -11.31
C ILE A 673 2.49 22.16 -12.68
N VAL A 674 3.77 21.81 -12.68
CA VAL A 674 4.48 21.33 -13.87
C VAL A 674 5.18 20.00 -13.56
N LYS A 675 5.35 19.16 -14.59
CA LYS A 675 6.01 17.86 -14.47
C LYS A 675 7.10 17.63 -15.50
N ILE A 676 8.07 16.80 -15.12
CA ILE A 676 9.07 16.16 -15.98
C ILE A 676 8.70 14.68 -16.03
N SER A 677 8.44 14.12 -17.21
CA SER A 677 8.17 12.68 -17.36
C SER A 677 9.47 11.88 -17.47
N PHE A 678 9.46 10.64 -16.96
CA PHE A 678 10.58 9.70 -17.01
C PHE A 678 10.53 8.72 -18.20
#